data_AF-X4ZHP5-F1
#
_entry.id   AF-X4ZHP5-F1
#
_cell.length_a   1.000
_cell.length_b   1.000
_cell.length_c   1.000
_cell.angle_alpha   90.00
_cell.angle_beta   90.00
_cell.angle_gamma   90.00
#
_symmetry.space_group_name_H-M   'P 1'
#
loop_
_entity.id
_entity.type
_entity.pdbx_description
1 polymer ?
#
loop_
_entity_poly.entity_id
_entity_poly.type
_entity_poly.pdbx_seq_one_letter_code
_entity_poly.pdbx_strand_id
1 'polypeptide(L)'
;MVLCWSGLLAFFGALPIPYAVLHSASPEVSTSGARLGGLLQYPNAFGAAMAVFLLERLFAAAQGYTDSSTERFGRKSEAGGAVLSSRRGEGLARKARAGEGLPSGRTGSGRPGFSGRGGETLPTHLAPVGRGTPANRPLRGELLRLAPLFPYAAALLLSESRGAWLAAACAAAAALPLQRRLALPLLAAGAAPLAAAALLCRGLAALPAAPWPGLPLLAGLWAGALAAGLWLGRRAQYAAGRGRAAALVLAALGWTACGAAVLALASARGMGPSSTVAARGLMYRDALRFAAKAPWLGQGGETWRSAWLAIQSRPYVGSQVHSGYLDLLLNTGVIGTAAAAVSLAAAGWLISAHSRRLLSPFLVIVLHGAVDFDWSYSLFGLLLFWLPALARADAVTAYGHSCRRLSALTRPAAVFPAKLLPAKLLHAWRRSRTLSTTKPQPANHLRGKSLASNLLPMKYLPGKSFISKHRLGDSLPAEYLASEYLTVEHVSAGRKDGCHNLYLLVRKLAATGICVLMLALTLLSFRAYRSEALYRAASSALQAPEAISLLERSLAWNPLSPKSALALSTFVEPEEREEILAAGLRYSPINPALTWAMAEAVSEVGTPEEALYWLVRGQRLDVFNSVKRTEAASLMLVKGERYLAEGDAKNALRCAEMGEELLRQYVWLAGETAGNAGHNDRNFRFTAGARALYEQTEALKREASGLKGNGRGEGAYAFRRR
;
A
#
# COMPACT_ATOMS: atom_id res chain seq x y z
N MET A 1 14.50 4.51 -4.93
CA MET A 1 15.94 4.18 -4.76
C MET A 1 16.33 4.05 -3.29
N VAL A 2 16.18 5.06 -2.43
CA VAL A 2 16.58 5.00 -1.00
C VAL A 2 16.13 3.71 -0.29
N LEU A 3 14.83 3.38 -0.33
CA LEU A 3 14.31 2.14 0.26
C LEU A 3 15.03 0.88 -0.26
N CYS A 4 15.17 0.74 -1.58
CA CYS A 4 15.87 -0.39 -2.21
C CYS A 4 17.33 -0.52 -1.75
N TRP A 5 18.07 0.59 -1.70
CA TRP A 5 19.46 0.58 -1.26
C TRP A 5 19.61 0.32 0.23
N SER A 6 18.68 0.78 1.07
CA SER A 6 18.67 0.43 2.50
C SER A 6 18.58 -1.08 2.73
N GLY A 7 17.89 -1.80 1.84
CA GLY A 7 17.93 -3.24 1.81
C GLY A 7 19.29 -3.75 1.31
N LEU A 8 19.60 -3.52 0.03
CA LEU A 8 20.74 -4.16 -0.64
C LEU A 8 22.07 -3.90 0.07
N LEU A 9 22.30 -2.68 0.57
CA LEU A 9 23.53 -2.35 1.30
C LEU A 9 23.60 -3.04 2.67
N ALA A 10 22.47 -3.23 3.36
CA ALA A 10 22.44 -3.97 4.63
C ALA A 10 22.66 -5.47 4.41
N PHE A 11 22.09 -6.05 3.36
CA PHE A 11 22.29 -7.46 3.00
C PHE A 11 23.75 -7.78 2.64
N PHE A 12 24.46 -6.83 2.05
CA PHE A 12 25.90 -6.96 1.74
C PHE A 12 26.82 -6.37 2.82
N GLY A 13 26.33 -6.10 4.03
CA GLY A 13 27.13 -5.60 5.16
C GLY A 13 27.71 -4.18 4.99
N ALA A 14 27.41 -3.48 3.89
CA ALA A 14 27.92 -2.15 3.57
C ALA A 14 27.28 -1.03 4.41
N LEU A 15 26.07 -1.26 4.93
CA LEU A 15 25.33 -0.31 5.75
C LEU A 15 24.58 -1.06 6.86
N PRO A 16 25.07 -1.06 8.11
CA PRO A 16 24.41 -1.77 9.20
C PRO A 16 23.10 -1.06 9.58
N ILE A 17 21.97 -1.65 9.18
CA ILE A 17 20.63 -1.21 9.58
C ILE A 17 19.99 -2.33 10.42
N PRO A 18 19.68 -2.10 11.71
CA PRO A 18 19.01 -3.08 12.55
C PRO A 18 17.72 -3.61 11.91
N TYR A 19 17.57 -4.94 11.93
CA TYR A 19 16.41 -5.67 11.40
C TYR A 19 16.11 -5.47 9.89
N ALA A 20 17.02 -4.86 9.11
CA ALA A 20 16.85 -4.73 7.66
C ALA A 20 17.01 -6.06 6.89
N VAL A 21 17.60 -7.07 7.53
CA VAL A 21 17.70 -8.44 7.03
C VAL A 21 17.13 -9.38 8.09
N LEU A 22 16.12 -10.17 7.72
CA LEU A 22 15.54 -11.22 8.55
C LEU A 22 16.31 -12.51 8.30
N HIS A 23 17.03 -13.00 9.30
CA HIS A 23 17.72 -14.28 9.26
C HIS A 23 16.83 -15.39 9.83
N SER A 24 16.79 -16.56 9.18
CA SER A 24 16.08 -17.73 9.69
C SER A 24 16.64 -19.02 9.11
N ALA A 25 16.88 -20.02 9.97
CA ALA A 25 17.28 -21.36 9.54
C ALA A 25 16.10 -22.21 9.02
N SER A 26 14.86 -21.75 9.14
CA SER A 26 13.69 -22.50 8.67
C SER A 26 13.47 -22.28 7.16
N PRO A 27 13.47 -23.34 6.32
CA PRO A 27 13.20 -23.22 4.89
C PRO A 27 11.78 -22.75 4.59
N GLU A 28 10.82 -22.96 5.50
CA GLU A 28 9.46 -22.39 5.38
C GLU A 28 9.44 -20.86 5.49
N VAL A 29 10.43 -20.29 6.20
CA VAL A 29 10.53 -18.84 6.48
C VAL A 29 11.48 -18.15 5.51
N SER A 30 12.62 -18.77 5.16
CA SER A 30 13.61 -18.27 4.20
C SER A 30 14.36 -19.38 3.46
N THR A 31 14.51 -19.25 2.14
CA THR A 31 15.23 -20.25 1.31
C THR A 31 16.73 -20.05 1.29
N SER A 32 17.18 -18.79 1.30
CA SER A 32 18.60 -18.42 1.36
C SER A 32 19.11 -18.19 2.79
N GLY A 33 18.27 -18.42 3.79
CA GLY A 33 18.56 -18.13 5.20
C GLY A 33 18.50 -16.65 5.60
N ALA A 34 18.36 -15.73 4.63
CA ALA A 34 18.34 -14.29 4.85
C ALA A 34 17.36 -13.57 3.89
N ARG A 35 16.49 -12.70 4.42
CA ARG A 35 15.48 -11.98 3.62
C ARG A 35 15.54 -10.48 3.82
N LEU A 36 15.47 -9.72 2.73
CA LEU A 36 15.49 -8.26 2.81
C LEU A 36 14.16 -7.65 3.27
N GLY A 37 14.20 -6.89 4.37
CA GLY A 37 13.16 -5.95 4.80
C GLY A 37 13.55 -4.47 4.63
N GLY A 38 14.85 -4.14 4.56
CA GLY A 38 15.35 -2.76 4.47
C GLY A 38 14.82 -1.87 5.60
N LEU A 39 14.62 -0.58 5.34
CA LEU A 39 13.98 0.36 6.27
C LEU A 39 12.52 0.00 6.67
N LEU A 40 11.86 -0.91 5.97
CA LEU A 40 10.53 -1.39 6.38
C LEU A 40 10.61 -2.54 7.40
N GLN A 41 11.79 -3.15 7.59
CA GLN A 41 12.08 -4.25 8.52
C GLN A 41 11.19 -5.51 8.38
N TYR A 42 10.30 -5.53 7.38
CA TYR A 42 9.37 -6.62 7.10
C TYR A 42 9.47 -7.03 5.62
N PRO A 43 10.04 -8.22 5.32
CA PRO A 43 10.35 -8.60 3.94
C PRO A 43 9.17 -8.63 2.97
N ASN A 44 7.96 -8.94 3.44
CA ASN A 44 6.78 -8.98 2.57
C ASN A 44 6.35 -7.56 2.14
N ALA A 45 6.29 -6.59 3.06
CA ALA A 45 6.05 -5.18 2.71
C ALA A 45 7.19 -4.60 1.86
N PHE A 46 8.44 -4.95 2.16
CA PHE A 46 9.58 -4.55 1.33
C PHE A 46 9.47 -5.07 -0.11
N GLY A 47 9.16 -6.36 -0.27
CA GLY A 47 8.85 -6.96 -1.57
C GLY A 47 7.72 -6.24 -2.29
N ALA A 48 6.58 -6.00 -1.63
CA ALA A 48 5.45 -5.26 -2.19
C ALA A 48 5.87 -3.87 -2.72
N ALA A 49 6.64 -3.11 -1.94
CA ALA A 49 7.15 -1.80 -2.35
C ALA A 49 8.12 -1.91 -3.54
N MET A 50 9.02 -2.91 -3.57
CA MET A 50 9.91 -3.13 -4.71
C MET A 50 9.13 -3.50 -5.97
N ALA A 51 8.08 -4.32 -5.87
CA ALA A 51 7.20 -4.67 -6.99
C ALA A 51 6.47 -3.44 -7.55
N VAL A 52 5.95 -2.55 -6.70
CA VAL A 52 5.35 -1.26 -7.10
C VAL A 52 6.36 -0.42 -7.89
N PHE A 53 7.56 -0.18 -7.35
CA PHE A 53 8.55 0.66 -8.02
C PHE A 53 9.14 0.02 -9.29
N LEU A 54 9.30 -1.32 -9.30
CA LEU A 54 9.74 -2.07 -10.47
C LEU A 54 8.75 -1.92 -11.63
N LEU A 55 7.45 -2.17 -11.38
CA LEU A 55 6.44 -2.08 -12.42
C LEU A 55 6.22 -0.64 -12.90
N GLU A 56 6.24 0.35 -12.00
CA GLU A 56 6.12 1.76 -12.42
C GLU A 56 7.28 2.18 -13.34
N ARG A 57 8.53 1.82 -13.00
CA ARG A 57 9.70 2.11 -13.86
C ARG A 57 9.69 1.28 -15.15
N LEU A 58 9.28 0.02 -15.10
CA LEU A 58 9.26 -0.88 -16.26
C LEU A 58 8.26 -0.40 -17.32
N PHE A 59 7.06 0.00 -16.91
CA PHE A 59 6.06 0.59 -17.80
C PHE A 59 6.49 1.98 -18.30
N ALA A 60 7.17 2.79 -17.48
CA ALA A 60 7.75 4.07 -17.92
C ALA A 60 8.87 3.89 -18.97
N ALA A 61 9.72 2.86 -18.84
CA ALA A 61 10.73 2.50 -19.83
C ALA A 61 10.10 2.04 -21.15
N ALA A 62 9.11 1.14 -21.07
CA ALA A 62 8.37 0.63 -22.22
C ALA A 62 7.66 1.73 -23.04
N GLN A 63 7.07 2.72 -22.36
CA GLN A 63 6.49 3.89 -23.04
C GLN A 63 7.56 4.73 -23.76
N GLY A 64 8.73 4.97 -23.14
CA GLY A 64 9.81 5.74 -23.77
C GLY A 64 10.31 5.13 -25.09
N TYR A 65 10.36 3.79 -25.16
CA TYR A 65 10.65 3.09 -26.41
C TYR A 65 9.52 3.22 -27.46
N THR A 66 8.27 3.35 -27.01
CA THR A 66 7.12 3.55 -27.90
C THR A 66 7.10 4.97 -28.47
N ASP A 67 7.25 6.00 -27.63
CA ASP A 67 7.22 7.41 -28.01
C ASP A 67 8.38 7.79 -28.95
N SER A 68 9.57 7.25 -28.68
CA SER A 68 10.75 7.46 -29.53
C SER A 68 10.60 6.81 -30.92
N SER A 69 9.82 5.74 -31.04
CA SER A 69 9.50 5.08 -32.32
C SER A 69 8.55 5.91 -33.19
N THR A 70 7.50 6.50 -32.58
CA THR A 70 6.46 7.26 -33.30
C THR A 70 6.95 8.61 -33.80
N GLU A 71 7.69 9.36 -32.99
CA GLU A 71 8.34 10.61 -33.44
C GLU A 71 9.23 10.41 -34.67
N ARG A 72 9.91 9.26 -34.78
CA ARG A 72 10.80 8.96 -35.91
C ARG A 72 10.03 8.70 -37.21
N PHE A 73 8.84 8.12 -37.11
CA PHE A 73 7.98 7.87 -38.26
C PHE A 73 7.36 9.18 -38.79
N GLY A 74 6.91 10.07 -37.89
CA GLY A 74 6.43 11.41 -38.25
C GLY A 74 7.50 12.23 -39.00
N ARG A 75 8.73 12.29 -38.47
CA ARG A 75 9.83 13.03 -39.08
C ARG A 75 10.27 12.50 -40.45
N LYS A 76 10.07 11.20 -40.71
CA LYS A 76 10.26 10.61 -42.06
C LYS A 76 9.14 10.98 -43.02
N SER A 77 7.90 11.11 -42.53
CA SER A 77 6.75 11.55 -43.33
C SER A 77 6.90 13.00 -43.78
N GLU A 78 7.32 13.90 -42.89
CA GLU A 78 7.60 15.31 -43.22
C GLU A 78 8.74 15.46 -44.23
N ALA A 79 9.84 14.72 -44.05
CA ALA A 79 10.96 14.71 -45.00
C ALA A 79 10.62 14.09 -46.36
N GLY A 80 9.65 13.17 -46.43
CA GLY A 80 9.13 12.61 -47.69
C GLY A 80 8.13 13.53 -48.39
N GLY A 81 7.29 14.24 -47.63
CA GLY A 81 6.29 15.17 -48.16
C GLY A 81 6.89 16.39 -48.87
N ALA A 82 8.06 16.85 -48.43
CA ALA A 82 8.77 17.99 -49.03
C ALA A 82 9.33 17.73 -50.45
N VAL A 83 9.31 16.49 -50.95
CA VAL A 83 9.87 16.10 -52.26
C VAL A 83 8.78 15.94 -53.34
N LEU A 84 7.49 15.99 -52.98
CA LEU A 84 6.37 15.71 -53.90
C LEU A 84 5.44 16.90 -54.18
N SER A 85 5.80 18.12 -53.79
CA SER A 85 5.01 19.34 -54.04
C SER A 85 5.55 20.27 -55.14
N SER A 86 6.65 19.92 -55.82
CA SER A 86 7.22 20.72 -56.92
C SER A 86 7.35 19.92 -58.22
N ARG A 87 6.22 19.78 -58.92
CA ARG A 87 6.09 19.75 -60.41
C ARG A 87 4.63 19.52 -60.80
N ARG A 88 3.89 20.60 -61.05
CA ARG A 88 2.62 20.59 -61.79
C ARG A 88 2.52 21.86 -62.65
N GLY A 89 2.11 21.67 -63.90
CA GLY A 89 2.15 22.67 -64.97
C GLY A 89 3.52 22.72 -65.67
N GLU A 90 3.62 22.86 -66.99
CA GLU A 90 2.64 22.85 -68.09
C GLU A 90 3.40 22.51 -69.39
N GLY A 91 2.75 21.99 -70.44
CA GLY A 91 3.45 21.78 -71.74
C GLY A 91 2.87 20.68 -72.64
N LEU A 92 2.15 21.10 -73.68
CA LEU A 92 1.65 20.27 -74.78
C LEU A 92 2.77 19.72 -75.70
N ALA A 93 2.62 18.50 -76.24
CA ALA A 93 2.99 18.15 -77.63
C ALA A 93 2.51 16.75 -78.08
N ARG A 94 2.37 16.54 -79.40
CA ARG A 94 1.82 15.35 -80.07
C ARG A 94 2.89 14.34 -80.54
N LYS A 95 2.66 13.05 -80.25
CA LYS A 95 2.48 11.92 -81.21
C LYS A 95 3.41 11.77 -82.46
N ALA A 96 4.35 10.82 -82.41
CA ALA A 96 4.78 9.86 -83.49
C ALA A 96 5.78 8.84 -82.86
N ARG A 97 5.64 7.51 -82.85
CA ARG A 97 5.59 6.41 -83.87
C ARG A 97 6.94 5.97 -84.50
N ALA A 98 7.35 4.76 -84.09
CA ALA A 98 7.97 3.65 -84.87
C ALA A 98 9.48 3.67 -85.27
N GLY A 99 10.04 2.45 -85.47
CA GLY A 99 11.43 2.11 -85.85
C GLY A 99 12.30 1.78 -84.62
N GLU A 100 12.56 0.54 -84.21
CA GLU A 100 13.20 -0.62 -84.89
C GLU A 100 14.61 -0.35 -85.45
N GLY A 101 15.59 -1.13 -84.98
CA GLY A 101 17.01 -1.05 -85.36
C GLY A 101 17.89 -1.89 -84.42
N LEU A 102 18.31 -3.06 -84.87
CA LEU A 102 19.11 -4.05 -84.11
C LEU A 102 20.64 -3.77 -84.24
N PRO A 103 21.60 -4.62 -83.78
CA PRO A 103 22.67 -4.18 -82.87
C PRO A 103 24.09 -4.42 -83.44
N SER A 104 25.06 -4.74 -82.57
CA SER A 104 26.49 -5.04 -82.82
C SER A 104 27.40 -3.81 -82.83
N GLY A 105 28.59 -3.82 -82.22
CA GLY A 105 29.21 -4.85 -81.38
C GLY A 105 30.69 -4.58 -81.09
N ARG A 106 31.31 -5.40 -80.23
CA ARG A 106 32.77 -5.62 -80.06
C ARG A 106 33.68 -4.40 -79.74
N THR A 107 34.17 -4.29 -78.49
CA THR A 107 35.47 -4.81 -77.97
C THR A 107 36.74 -4.13 -78.52
N GLY A 108 37.60 -3.64 -77.62
CA GLY A 108 38.96 -3.15 -77.89
C GLY A 108 39.28 -1.94 -77.01
N SER A 109 39.72 -2.08 -75.75
CA SER A 109 41.12 -2.34 -75.33
C SER A 109 42.15 -1.39 -75.97
N GLY A 110 42.55 -0.34 -75.22
CA GLY A 110 43.58 0.60 -75.66
C GLY A 110 43.92 1.68 -74.62
N ARG A 111 44.84 1.38 -73.69
CA ARG A 111 45.74 2.38 -73.07
C ARG A 111 47.10 2.22 -73.77
N PRO A 112 47.82 3.30 -74.08
CA PRO A 112 48.54 4.14 -73.09
C PRO A 112 48.11 5.62 -73.18
N GLY A 113 48.51 6.54 -72.30
CA GLY A 113 49.60 6.49 -71.32
C GLY A 113 50.77 7.39 -71.74
N PHE A 114 50.61 8.71 -71.63
CA PHE A 114 51.75 9.64 -71.59
C PHE A 114 51.45 10.86 -70.72
N SER A 115 52.51 11.47 -70.20
CA SER A 115 52.51 12.54 -69.20
C SER A 115 52.77 13.93 -69.81
N GLY A 116 52.27 14.97 -69.16
CA GLY A 116 52.55 16.37 -69.50
C GLY A 116 52.05 17.30 -68.39
N ARG A 117 52.92 18.18 -67.88
CA ARG A 117 52.62 19.10 -66.77
C ARG A 117 52.03 20.43 -67.26
N GLY A 118 51.28 21.09 -66.37
CA GLY A 118 51.19 22.56 -66.32
C GLY A 118 49.76 23.12 -66.49
N GLY A 119 49.33 23.95 -65.54
CA GLY A 119 48.05 24.67 -65.59
C GLY A 119 47.34 24.70 -64.24
N GLU A 120 47.16 25.89 -63.67
CA GLU A 120 46.68 26.10 -62.31
C GLU A 120 45.14 26.26 -62.20
N THR A 121 44.62 26.06 -60.98
CA THR A 121 43.37 26.60 -60.42
C THR A 121 42.04 26.43 -61.19
N LEU A 122 41.15 25.54 -60.70
CA LEU A 122 39.95 25.89 -59.89
C LEU A 122 39.05 24.63 -59.69
N PRO A 123 38.81 24.12 -58.46
CA PRO A 123 37.91 22.98 -58.26
C PRO A 123 36.45 23.39 -57.98
N THR A 124 35.54 23.01 -58.87
CA THR A 124 34.09 23.09 -58.68
C THR A 124 33.63 22.16 -57.54
N HIS A 125 32.98 22.72 -56.53
CA HIS A 125 32.42 21.95 -55.40
C HIS A 125 31.21 21.08 -55.83
N LEU A 126 31.45 19.79 -56.10
CA LEU A 126 30.42 18.75 -56.03
C LEU A 126 30.41 18.16 -54.63
N ALA A 127 29.43 18.56 -53.81
CA ALA A 127 29.30 18.07 -52.44
C ALA A 127 28.91 16.57 -52.42
N PRO A 128 29.60 15.71 -51.64
CA PRO A 128 29.25 14.30 -51.53
C PRO A 128 27.94 14.12 -50.75
N VAL A 129 27.13 13.15 -51.17
CA VAL A 129 25.87 12.77 -50.52
C VAL A 129 26.13 12.40 -49.06
N GLY A 130 25.71 13.29 -48.15
CA GLY A 130 25.90 13.09 -46.72
C GLY A 130 25.15 11.86 -46.21
N ARG A 131 25.89 10.87 -45.69
CA ARG A 131 25.31 9.86 -44.78
C ARG A 131 24.73 10.61 -43.58
N GLY A 132 23.40 10.71 -43.51
CA GLY A 132 22.72 11.38 -42.42
C GLY A 132 23.16 10.83 -41.06
N THR A 133 23.87 11.65 -40.29
CA THR A 133 24.29 11.33 -38.93
C THR A 133 23.05 11.05 -38.08
N PRO A 134 23.01 9.96 -37.31
CA PRO A 134 21.88 9.69 -36.43
C PRO A 134 21.85 10.76 -35.34
N ALA A 135 20.88 11.68 -35.44
CA ALA A 135 20.74 12.80 -34.52
C ALA A 135 20.78 12.34 -33.05
N ASN A 136 21.70 12.94 -32.27
CA ASN A 136 21.89 12.65 -30.85
C ASN A 136 20.59 12.88 -30.06
N ARG A 137 19.86 11.80 -29.79
CA ARG A 137 18.80 11.77 -28.77
C ARG A 137 19.43 11.55 -27.40
N PRO A 138 18.88 12.12 -26.31
CA PRO A 138 19.53 12.13 -25.02
C PRO A 138 19.53 10.74 -24.37
N LEU A 139 20.67 10.05 -24.50
CA LEU A 139 21.00 8.79 -23.80
C LEU A 139 20.63 8.83 -22.30
N ARG A 140 20.76 10.01 -21.68
CA ARG A 140 20.38 10.30 -20.29
C ARG A 140 18.92 9.88 -19.97
N GLY A 141 17.99 10.07 -20.90
CA GLY A 141 16.57 9.75 -20.70
C GLY A 141 16.25 8.25 -20.68
N GLU A 142 16.95 7.44 -21.49
CA GLU A 142 16.83 5.96 -21.45
C GLU A 142 17.49 5.41 -20.18
N LEU A 143 18.70 5.88 -19.86
CA LEU A 143 19.46 5.50 -18.67
C LEU A 143 18.66 5.72 -17.37
N LEU A 144 18.03 6.88 -17.19
CA LEU A 144 17.23 7.21 -16.00
C LEU A 144 15.99 6.31 -15.82
N ARG A 145 15.47 5.70 -16.90
CA ARG A 145 14.33 4.77 -16.85
C ARG A 145 14.77 3.33 -16.57
N LEU A 146 15.92 2.91 -17.11
CA LEU A 146 16.43 1.54 -16.95
C LEU A 146 17.24 1.32 -15.67
N ALA A 147 18.01 2.32 -15.20
CA ALA A 147 18.90 2.16 -14.05
C ALA A 147 18.22 1.62 -12.78
N PRO A 148 16.97 2.00 -12.44
CA PRO A 148 16.29 1.44 -11.27
C PRO A 148 15.82 -0.01 -11.39
N LEU A 149 15.73 -0.57 -12.61
CA LEU A 149 15.08 -1.87 -12.84
C LEU A 149 15.84 -3.03 -12.18
N PHE A 150 17.17 -3.08 -12.32
CA PHE A 150 17.96 -4.16 -11.73
C PHE A 150 17.95 -4.13 -10.19
N PRO A 151 18.22 -2.98 -9.52
CA PRO A 151 18.15 -2.92 -8.07
C PRO A 151 16.77 -3.33 -7.52
N TYR A 152 15.68 -2.85 -8.11
CA TYR A 152 14.33 -3.23 -7.67
C TYR A 152 14.03 -4.73 -7.93
N ALA A 153 14.47 -5.30 -9.06
CA ALA A 153 14.33 -6.72 -9.33
C ALA A 153 15.13 -7.60 -8.35
N ALA A 154 16.39 -7.23 -8.07
CA ALA A 154 17.25 -7.92 -7.11
C ALA A 154 16.68 -7.86 -5.69
N ALA A 155 16.27 -6.66 -5.24
CA ALA A 155 15.66 -6.45 -3.94
C ALA A 155 14.31 -7.18 -3.80
N LEU A 156 13.53 -7.29 -4.88
CA LEU A 156 12.28 -8.06 -4.91
C LEU A 156 12.53 -9.58 -4.82
N LEU A 157 13.50 -10.14 -5.58
CA LEU A 157 13.86 -11.56 -5.47
C LEU A 157 14.33 -11.91 -4.05
N LEU A 158 15.30 -11.14 -3.54
CA LEU A 158 15.95 -11.40 -2.25
C LEU A 158 15.07 -11.00 -1.03
N SER A 159 13.91 -10.35 -1.23
CA SER A 159 12.85 -10.28 -0.20
C SER A 159 12.17 -11.63 0.05
N GLU A 160 12.28 -12.53 -0.93
CA GLU A 160 11.62 -13.83 -1.02
C GLU A 160 10.08 -13.74 -0.74
N SER A 161 9.45 -12.61 -1.10
CA SER A 161 8.00 -12.43 -0.97
C SER A 161 7.25 -13.06 -2.15
N ARG A 162 6.64 -14.23 -1.89
CA ARG A 162 5.76 -14.92 -2.85
C ARG A 162 4.53 -14.07 -3.20
N GLY A 163 3.97 -13.36 -2.22
CA GLY A 163 2.84 -12.43 -2.41
C GLY A 163 3.19 -11.29 -3.36
N ALA A 164 4.40 -10.72 -3.26
CA ALA A 164 4.83 -9.63 -4.12
C ALA A 164 5.02 -10.07 -5.58
N TRP A 165 5.62 -11.24 -5.81
CA TRP A 165 5.75 -11.78 -7.16
C TRP A 165 4.40 -12.14 -7.80
N LEU A 166 3.49 -12.77 -7.04
CA LEU A 166 2.16 -13.11 -7.53
C LEU A 166 1.34 -11.84 -7.83
N ALA A 167 1.31 -10.88 -6.92
CA ALA A 167 0.63 -9.60 -7.12
C ALA A 167 1.20 -8.81 -8.31
N ALA A 168 2.53 -8.81 -8.50
CA ALA A 168 3.18 -8.19 -9.66
C ALA A 168 2.79 -8.87 -10.97
N ALA A 169 2.78 -10.20 -11.01
CA ALA A 169 2.39 -10.98 -12.19
C ALA A 169 0.91 -10.73 -12.56
N CYS A 170 0.00 -10.81 -11.59
CA CYS A 170 -1.42 -10.54 -11.79
C CYS A 170 -1.68 -9.07 -12.20
N ALA A 171 -1.01 -8.10 -11.57
CA ALA A 171 -1.13 -6.68 -11.92
C ALA A 171 -0.63 -6.37 -13.35
N ALA A 172 0.49 -6.96 -13.75
CA ALA A 172 1.00 -6.85 -15.12
C ALA A 172 0.05 -7.52 -16.13
N ALA A 173 -0.44 -8.73 -15.83
CA ALA A 173 -1.39 -9.46 -16.67
C ALA A 173 -2.72 -8.71 -16.85
N ALA A 174 -3.22 -8.02 -15.82
CA ALA A 174 -4.42 -7.19 -15.90
C ALA A 174 -4.20 -5.89 -16.71
N ALA A 175 -3.02 -5.27 -16.63
CA ALA A 175 -2.70 -4.02 -17.34
C ALA A 175 -2.35 -4.24 -18.82
N LEU A 176 -1.71 -5.36 -19.17
CA LEU A 176 -1.22 -5.65 -20.53
C LEU A 176 -2.31 -5.62 -21.63
N PRO A 177 -3.51 -6.21 -21.45
CA PRO A 177 -4.60 -6.15 -22.44
C PRO A 177 -5.06 -4.72 -22.77
N LEU A 178 -4.97 -3.79 -21.80
CA LEU A 178 -5.32 -2.37 -21.95
C LEU A 178 -4.21 -1.56 -22.62
N GLN A 179 -3.01 -2.14 -22.78
CA GLN A 179 -1.80 -1.49 -23.26
C GLN A 179 -0.99 -2.38 -24.23
N ARG A 180 -1.66 -3.17 -25.09
CA ARG A 180 -1.02 -4.19 -25.97
C ARG A 180 0.22 -3.70 -26.74
N ARG A 181 0.26 -2.42 -27.14
CA ARG A 181 1.40 -1.79 -27.83
C ARG A 181 2.71 -1.80 -27.00
N LEU A 182 2.60 -1.86 -25.67
CA LEU A 182 3.74 -1.90 -24.75
C LEU A 182 4.32 -3.30 -24.54
N ALA A 183 3.65 -4.39 -24.99
CA ALA A 183 4.09 -5.76 -24.68
C ALA A 183 5.54 -6.05 -25.13
N LEU A 184 5.89 -5.73 -26.38
CA LEU A 184 7.26 -5.92 -26.89
C LEU A 184 8.27 -4.97 -26.21
N PRO A 185 8.00 -3.66 -26.05
CA PRO A 185 8.83 -2.77 -25.22
C PRO A 185 9.04 -3.26 -23.77
N LEU A 186 8.03 -3.81 -23.11
CA LEU A 186 8.11 -4.34 -21.73
C LEU A 186 9.03 -5.57 -21.67
N LEU A 187 8.86 -6.51 -22.61
CA LEU A 187 9.73 -7.69 -22.70
C LEU A 187 11.19 -7.27 -22.86
N ALA A 188 11.49 -6.36 -23.80
CA ALA A 188 12.85 -5.88 -24.06
C ALA A 188 13.44 -5.04 -22.90
N ALA A 189 12.62 -4.23 -22.21
CA ALA A 189 13.08 -3.41 -21.09
C ALA A 189 13.40 -4.24 -19.83
N GLY A 190 12.58 -5.26 -19.54
CA GLY A 190 12.70 -6.05 -18.31
C GLY A 190 13.73 -7.17 -18.37
N ALA A 191 13.98 -7.76 -19.55
CA ALA A 191 14.72 -9.02 -19.66
C ALA A 191 16.13 -8.98 -19.07
N ALA A 192 16.96 -7.98 -19.43
CA ALA A 192 18.34 -7.91 -18.91
C ALA A 192 18.40 -7.60 -17.40
N PRO A 193 17.65 -6.62 -16.86
CA PRO A 193 17.54 -6.43 -15.40
C PRO A 193 17.07 -7.66 -14.62
N LEU A 194 16.05 -8.37 -15.11
CA LEU A 194 15.46 -9.53 -14.44
C LEU A 194 16.39 -10.77 -14.53
N ALA A 195 17.04 -10.98 -15.67
CA ALA A 195 18.06 -12.02 -15.82
C ALA A 195 19.27 -11.77 -14.91
N ALA A 196 19.75 -10.53 -14.82
CA ALA A 196 20.84 -10.17 -13.93
C ALA A 196 20.46 -10.35 -12.45
N ALA A 197 19.22 -10.05 -12.07
CA ALA A 197 18.72 -10.30 -10.71
C ALA A 197 18.64 -11.81 -10.40
N ALA A 198 18.22 -12.64 -11.36
CA ALA A 198 18.24 -14.10 -11.25
C ALA A 198 19.67 -14.66 -11.12
N LEU A 199 20.62 -14.13 -11.90
CA LEU A 199 22.03 -14.46 -11.79
C LEU A 199 22.64 -14.06 -10.45
N LEU A 200 22.24 -12.91 -9.88
CA LEU A 200 22.65 -12.51 -8.53
C LEU A 200 22.19 -13.56 -7.51
N CYS A 201 20.91 -13.93 -7.51
CA CYS A 201 20.37 -14.92 -6.56
C CYS A 201 21.06 -16.28 -6.69
N ARG A 202 21.31 -16.74 -7.92
CA ARG A 202 22.05 -17.99 -8.18
C ARG A 202 23.51 -17.90 -7.75
N GLY A 203 24.16 -16.76 -7.98
CA GLY A 203 25.54 -16.52 -7.55
C GLY A 203 25.68 -16.53 -6.03
N LEU A 204 24.74 -15.91 -5.31
CA LEU A 204 24.71 -15.91 -3.84
C LEU A 204 24.47 -17.31 -3.27
N ALA A 205 23.67 -18.15 -3.92
CA ALA A 205 23.49 -19.55 -3.53
C ALA A 205 24.72 -20.45 -3.82
N ALA A 206 25.66 -19.99 -4.67
CA ALA A 206 26.84 -20.74 -5.07
C ALA A 206 28.15 -20.25 -4.41
N LEU A 207 28.13 -19.10 -3.73
CA LEU A 207 29.27 -18.54 -3.04
C LEU A 207 29.32 -19.07 -1.59
N PRO A 208 30.48 -19.52 -1.09
CA PRO A 208 30.65 -19.77 0.35
C PRO A 208 30.46 -18.45 1.13
N ALA A 209 30.10 -18.56 2.40
CA ALA A 209 29.69 -17.44 3.27
C ALA A 209 30.84 -16.50 3.70
N ALA A 210 31.60 -15.98 2.74
CA ALA A 210 32.65 -14.98 2.93
C ALA A 210 32.11 -13.56 2.63
N PRO A 211 32.50 -12.50 3.37
CA PRO A 211 31.65 -11.30 3.46
C PRO A 211 31.76 -10.29 2.30
N TRP A 212 32.65 -10.48 1.32
CA TRP A 212 33.12 -9.39 0.45
C TRP A 212 32.92 -9.49 -1.09
N PRO A 213 32.55 -10.62 -1.74
CA PRO A 213 32.36 -10.64 -3.21
C PRO A 213 31.03 -10.02 -3.67
N GLY A 214 30.09 -9.75 -2.75
CA GLY A 214 28.72 -9.37 -3.08
C GLY A 214 28.54 -7.99 -3.71
N LEU A 215 29.22 -6.95 -3.21
CA LEU A 215 29.10 -5.58 -3.75
C LEU A 215 29.71 -5.44 -5.16
N PRO A 216 30.91 -5.97 -5.47
CA PRO A 216 31.43 -5.97 -6.84
C PRO A 216 30.54 -6.76 -7.80
N LEU A 217 30.00 -7.91 -7.38
CA LEU A 217 29.05 -8.69 -8.18
C LEU A 217 27.77 -7.91 -8.46
N LEU A 218 27.20 -7.25 -7.45
CA LEU A 218 26.01 -6.39 -7.60
C LEU A 218 26.27 -5.22 -8.57
N ALA A 219 27.41 -4.54 -8.44
CA ALA A 219 27.79 -3.43 -9.32
C ALA A 219 28.04 -3.88 -10.77
N GLY A 220 28.75 -4.99 -10.97
CA GLY A 220 29.02 -5.58 -12.28
C GLY A 220 27.74 -6.04 -12.98
N LEU A 221 26.85 -6.74 -12.26
CA LEU A 221 25.54 -7.13 -12.77
C LEU A 221 24.65 -5.93 -13.07
N TRP A 222 24.72 -4.85 -12.29
CA TRP A 222 23.97 -3.62 -12.56
C TRP A 222 24.44 -2.93 -13.84
N ALA A 223 25.75 -2.75 -14.02
CA ALA A 223 26.33 -2.17 -15.22
C ALA A 223 26.06 -3.03 -16.47
N GLY A 224 26.20 -4.36 -16.34
CA GLY A 224 25.86 -5.32 -17.39
C GLY A 224 24.38 -5.28 -17.78
N ALA A 225 23.47 -5.27 -16.79
CA ALA A 225 22.03 -5.16 -17.02
C ALA A 225 21.64 -3.85 -17.72
N LEU A 226 22.29 -2.74 -17.37
CA LEU A 226 22.11 -1.45 -18.03
C LEU A 226 22.57 -1.47 -19.49
N ALA A 227 23.78 -1.93 -19.75
CA ALA A 227 24.34 -2.01 -21.11
C ALA A 227 23.53 -2.96 -21.99
N ALA A 228 23.23 -4.17 -21.49
CA ALA A 228 22.41 -5.16 -22.20
C ALA A 228 20.97 -4.69 -22.40
N GLY A 229 20.35 -4.03 -21.42
CA GLY A 229 19.00 -3.49 -21.52
C GLY A 229 18.86 -2.37 -22.56
N LEU A 230 19.85 -1.47 -22.65
CA LEU A 230 19.93 -0.46 -23.70
C LEU A 230 20.14 -1.09 -25.09
N TRP A 231 21.03 -2.06 -25.19
CA TRP A 231 21.29 -2.79 -26.44
C TRP A 231 20.05 -3.55 -26.93
N LEU A 232 19.39 -4.27 -26.03
CA LEU A 232 18.22 -5.08 -26.31
C LEU A 232 17.01 -4.21 -26.67
N GLY A 233 16.80 -3.11 -25.95
CA GLY A 233 15.79 -2.10 -26.28
C GLY A 233 15.99 -1.54 -27.69
N ARG A 234 17.21 -1.10 -28.03
CA ARG A 234 17.52 -0.59 -29.38
C ARG A 234 17.37 -1.65 -30.45
N ARG A 235 17.83 -2.88 -30.22
CA ARG A 235 17.68 -4.00 -31.18
C ARG A 235 16.21 -4.35 -31.39
N ALA A 236 15.41 -4.45 -30.34
CA ALA A 236 13.99 -4.75 -30.43
C ALA A 236 13.21 -3.66 -31.20
N GLN A 237 13.53 -2.37 -30.99
CA GLN A 237 12.85 -1.26 -31.67
C GLN A 237 13.33 -1.00 -33.10
N TYR A 238 14.63 -1.12 -33.38
CA TYR A 238 15.23 -0.60 -34.62
C TYR A 238 15.78 -1.67 -35.58
N ALA A 239 15.93 -2.93 -35.16
CA ALA A 239 16.33 -3.99 -36.08
C ALA A 239 15.13 -4.50 -36.90
N ALA A 240 15.43 -4.99 -38.11
CA ALA A 240 14.49 -5.71 -38.96
C ALA A 240 14.92 -7.19 -39.12
N GLY A 241 13.99 -8.05 -39.52
CA GLY A 241 14.25 -9.47 -39.79
C GLY A 241 14.93 -10.21 -38.62
N ARG A 242 15.95 -11.02 -38.95
CA ARG A 242 16.69 -11.88 -38.00
C ARG A 242 17.21 -11.12 -36.77
N GLY A 243 17.63 -9.86 -36.91
CA GLY A 243 18.16 -9.06 -35.81
C GLY A 243 17.12 -8.70 -34.73
N ARG A 244 15.84 -8.57 -35.12
CA ARG A 244 14.72 -8.35 -34.19
C ARG A 244 14.27 -9.67 -33.57
N ALA A 245 14.22 -10.75 -34.35
CA ALA A 245 13.89 -12.08 -33.85
C ALA A 245 14.87 -12.52 -32.74
N ALA A 246 16.18 -12.38 -32.98
CA ALA A 246 17.21 -12.69 -31.98
C ALA A 246 17.04 -11.86 -30.68
N ALA A 247 16.71 -10.57 -30.79
CA ALA A 247 16.46 -9.72 -29.63
C ALA A 247 15.21 -10.15 -28.84
N LEU A 248 14.16 -10.62 -29.51
CA LEU A 248 12.96 -11.13 -28.84
C LEU A 248 13.18 -12.50 -28.19
N VAL A 249 14.00 -13.38 -28.80
CA VAL A 249 14.42 -14.65 -28.19
C VAL A 249 15.26 -14.40 -26.94
N LEU A 250 16.27 -13.50 -27.01
CA LEU A 250 17.05 -13.10 -25.83
C LEU A 250 16.18 -12.44 -24.75
N ALA A 251 15.18 -11.65 -25.13
CA ALA A 251 14.22 -11.11 -24.18
C ALA A 251 13.42 -12.22 -23.48
N ALA A 252 12.87 -13.16 -24.23
CA ALA A 252 12.15 -14.31 -23.68
C ALA A 252 13.02 -15.13 -22.73
N LEU A 253 14.27 -15.44 -23.11
CA LEU A 253 15.23 -16.16 -22.27
C LEU A 253 15.56 -15.42 -20.96
N GLY A 254 15.65 -14.08 -20.98
CA GLY A 254 15.86 -13.31 -19.76
C GLY A 254 14.66 -13.35 -18.80
N TRP A 255 13.43 -13.33 -19.34
CA TRP A 255 12.22 -13.50 -18.55
C TRP A 255 12.04 -14.93 -18.04
N THR A 256 12.36 -15.97 -18.80
CA THR A 256 12.30 -17.36 -18.32
C THR A 256 13.34 -17.64 -17.26
N ALA A 257 14.56 -17.08 -17.36
CA ALA A 257 15.57 -17.18 -16.30
C ALA A 257 15.08 -16.58 -14.97
N CYS A 258 14.42 -15.42 -15.02
CA CYS A 258 13.80 -14.82 -13.84
C CYS A 258 12.62 -15.64 -13.31
N GLY A 259 11.73 -16.10 -14.19
CA GLY A 259 10.60 -16.96 -13.80
C GLY A 259 11.06 -18.26 -13.13
N ALA A 260 12.11 -18.89 -13.66
CA ALA A 260 12.74 -20.07 -13.08
C ALA A 260 13.35 -19.78 -11.70
N ALA A 261 14.01 -18.63 -11.51
CA ALA A 261 14.53 -18.23 -10.20
C ALA A 261 13.40 -17.99 -9.17
N VAL A 262 12.32 -17.30 -9.57
CA VAL A 262 11.13 -17.11 -8.70
C VAL A 262 10.49 -18.46 -8.34
N LEU A 263 10.35 -19.37 -9.31
CA LEU A 263 9.81 -20.71 -9.09
C LEU A 263 10.71 -21.55 -8.18
N ALA A 264 12.04 -21.49 -8.33
CA ALA A 264 12.99 -22.19 -7.46
C ALA A 264 12.92 -21.68 -6.00
N LEU A 265 12.87 -20.36 -5.80
CA LEU A 265 12.67 -19.76 -4.47
C LEU A 265 11.28 -20.09 -3.89
N ALA A 266 10.26 -20.23 -4.74
CA ALA A 266 8.92 -20.62 -4.29
C ALA A 266 8.83 -22.10 -3.91
N SER A 267 9.46 -23.01 -4.69
CA SER A 267 9.41 -24.46 -4.50
C SER A 267 10.31 -24.94 -3.35
N ALA A 268 11.44 -24.27 -3.12
CA ALA A 268 12.32 -24.56 -1.97
C ALA A 268 11.68 -24.27 -0.60
N ARG A 269 10.55 -23.53 -0.57
CA ARG A 269 9.68 -23.37 0.63
C ARG A 269 8.58 -24.44 0.76
N GLY A 270 8.61 -25.48 -0.08
CA GLY A 270 7.57 -26.50 -0.18
C GLY A 270 6.36 -26.05 -1.01
N MET A 271 5.83 -27.01 -1.79
CA MET A 271 4.64 -26.84 -2.66
C MET A 271 3.36 -27.44 -2.07
N GLY A 272 3.39 -28.00 -0.87
CA GLY A 272 2.18 -28.38 -0.14
C GLY A 272 1.32 -27.16 0.24
N PRO A 273 0.11 -27.35 0.81
CA PRO A 273 -0.60 -26.27 1.49
C PRO A 273 0.27 -25.83 2.65
N SER A 274 1.07 -24.77 2.47
CA SER A 274 2.01 -24.37 3.50
C SER A 274 1.26 -24.07 4.79
N SER A 275 1.84 -24.44 5.93
CA SER A 275 1.42 -24.10 7.30
C SER A 275 0.74 -22.72 7.35
N THR A 276 1.42 -21.71 6.79
CA THR A 276 0.98 -20.32 6.66
C THR A 276 -0.27 -20.06 5.80
N VAL A 277 -0.53 -20.81 4.71
CA VAL A 277 -1.73 -20.63 3.86
C VAL A 277 -2.94 -21.33 4.46
N ALA A 278 -2.75 -22.53 5.02
CA ALA A 278 -3.81 -23.22 5.77
C ALA A 278 -4.23 -22.43 7.02
N ALA A 279 -3.25 -21.90 7.77
CA ALA A 279 -3.48 -20.96 8.88
C ALA A 279 -4.27 -19.73 8.43
N ARG A 280 -3.87 -19.04 7.35
CA ARG A 280 -4.61 -17.89 6.81
C ARG A 280 -6.04 -18.21 6.44
N GLY A 281 -6.31 -19.39 5.86
CA GLY A 281 -7.68 -19.84 5.59
C GLY A 281 -8.54 -19.96 6.85
N LEU A 282 -7.98 -20.51 7.94
CA LEU A 282 -8.65 -20.58 9.25
C LEU A 282 -8.86 -19.19 9.85
N MET A 283 -7.83 -18.34 9.83
CA MET A 283 -7.89 -16.95 10.33
C MET A 283 -8.94 -16.13 9.57
N TYR A 284 -9.00 -16.23 8.24
CA TYR A 284 -9.98 -15.51 7.41
C TYR A 284 -11.40 -16.00 7.69
N ARG A 285 -11.59 -17.31 7.88
CA ARG A 285 -12.90 -17.88 8.27
C ARG A 285 -13.37 -17.33 9.60
N ASP A 286 -12.50 -17.28 10.59
CA ASP A 286 -12.85 -16.83 11.94
C ASP A 286 -13.01 -15.30 11.99
N ALA A 287 -12.23 -14.55 11.20
CA ALA A 287 -12.43 -13.11 10.96
C ALA A 287 -13.81 -12.82 10.35
N LEU A 288 -14.22 -13.53 9.30
CA LEU A 288 -15.53 -13.35 8.67
C LEU A 288 -16.69 -13.72 9.61
N ARG A 289 -16.55 -14.82 10.38
CA ARG A 289 -17.50 -15.20 11.43
C ARG A 289 -17.62 -14.14 12.53
N PHE A 290 -16.52 -13.48 12.87
CA PHE A 290 -16.52 -12.45 13.90
C PHE A 290 -17.06 -11.11 13.39
N ALA A 291 -16.75 -10.72 12.14
CA ALA A 291 -17.31 -9.55 11.47
C ALA A 291 -18.85 -9.62 11.40
N ALA A 292 -19.43 -10.81 11.22
CA ALA A 292 -20.87 -11.03 11.23
C ALA A 292 -21.56 -10.66 12.57
N LYS A 293 -20.82 -10.52 13.68
CA LYS A 293 -21.36 -10.04 14.96
C LYS A 293 -21.57 -8.52 15.04
N ALA A 294 -20.89 -7.74 14.18
CA ALA A 294 -21.02 -6.28 14.11
C ALA A 294 -20.88 -5.79 12.65
N PRO A 295 -21.78 -6.22 11.74
CA PRO A 295 -21.54 -6.14 10.30
C PRO A 295 -21.52 -4.71 9.74
N TRP A 296 -22.22 -3.75 10.37
CA TRP A 296 -22.38 -2.40 9.81
C TRP A 296 -21.22 -1.46 10.12
N LEU A 297 -20.79 -1.40 11.39
CA LEU A 297 -19.80 -0.45 11.92
C LEU A 297 -18.52 -1.12 12.42
N GLY A 298 -18.44 -2.45 12.44
CA GLY A 298 -17.30 -3.19 12.99
C GLY A 298 -17.25 -3.16 14.52
N GLN A 299 -16.12 -3.59 15.07
CA GLN A 299 -15.84 -3.66 16.51
C GLN A 299 -14.86 -2.57 17.00
N GLY A 300 -14.38 -1.67 16.11
CA GLY A 300 -13.42 -0.61 16.42
C GLY A 300 -11.97 -0.93 16.02
N GLY A 301 -11.02 -0.04 16.32
CA GLY A 301 -9.62 -0.21 15.91
C GLY A 301 -8.91 -1.41 16.58
N GLU A 302 -7.95 -2.03 15.88
CA GLU A 302 -7.15 -3.18 16.36
C GLU A 302 -8.03 -4.40 16.78
N THR A 303 -9.20 -4.59 16.14
CA THR A 303 -10.17 -5.64 16.47
C THR A 303 -9.54 -7.03 16.46
N TRP A 304 -8.81 -7.38 15.40
CA TRP A 304 -8.19 -8.71 15.32
C TRP A 304 -7.15 -8.92 16.42
N ARG A 305 -6.26 -7.94 16.60
CA ARG A 305 -5.17 -8.02 17.59
C ARG A 305 -5.67 -8.22 19.02
N SER A 306 -6.82 -7.62 19.35
CA SER A 306 -7.45 -7.73 20.66
C SER A 306 -8.33 -8.98 20.84
N ALA A 307 -8.94 -9.49 19.76
CA ALA A 307 -9.95 -10.55 19.82
C ALA A 307 -9.50 -11.94 19.29
N TRP A 308 -8.40 -12.07 18.55
CA TRP A 308 -8.08 -13.33 17.83
C TRP A 308 -8.04 -14.58 18.72
N LEU A 309 -7.54 -14.45 19.95
CA LEU A 309 -7.51 -15.52 20.96
C LEU A 309 -8.92 -15.99 21.39
N ALA A 310 -9.89 -15.08 21.38
CA ALA A 310 -11.27 -15.32 21.81
C ALA A 310 -12.18 -15.85 20.68
N ILE A 311 -11.68 -15.88 19.44
CA ILE A 311 -12.43 -16.30 18.24
C ILE A 311 -11.77 -17.45 17.47
N GLN A 312 -10.54 -17.84 17.84
CA GLN A 312 -9.80 -18.93 17.21
C GLN A 312 -10.60 -20.26 17.26
N SER A 313 -10.90 -20.82 16.09
CA SER A 313 -11.55 -22.14 15.97
C SER A 313 -10.56 -23.31 15.93
N ARG A 314 -9.26 -23.01 15.81
CA ARG A 314 -8.14 -23.95 15.84
C ARG A 314 -6.91 -23.26 16.46
N PRO A 315 -5.96 -24.01 17.03
CA PRO A 315 -4.73 -23.47 17.64
C PRO A 315 -3.70 -22.92 16.62
N TYR A 316 -4.07 -21.94 15.80
CA TYR A 316 -3.14 -21.14 15.00
C TYR A 316 -2.47 -20.04 15.82
N VAL A 317 -1.41 -19.42 15.28
CA VAL A 317 -0.81 -18.19 15.84
C VAL A 317 -0.86 -17.07 14.81
N GLY A 318 -1.31 -15.89 15.21
CA GLY A 318 -1.25 -14.69 14.35
C GLY A 318 -2.05 -13.51 14.88
N SER A 319 -1.37 -12.51 15.45
CA SER A 319 -1.97 -11.27 15.97
C SER A 319 -2.31 -10.22 14.89
N GLN A 320 -2.09 -10.55 13.62
CA GLN A 320 -2.51 -9.78 12.44
C GLN A 320 -3.31 -10.69 11.51
N VAL A 321 -4.37 -10.17 10.85
CA VAL A 321 -5.12 -10.96 9.87
C VAL A 321 -4.27 -11.25 8.62
N HIS A 322 -3.30 -10.38 8.29
CA HIS A 322 -2.63 -10.35 6.97
C HIS A 322 -3.61 -10.15 5.79
N SER A 323 -4.63 -9.32 5.99
CA SER A 323 -5.50 -8.84 4.91
C SER A 323 -6.12 -7.50 5.31
N GLY A 324 -5.76 -6.42 4.59
CA GLY A 324 -6.25 -5.06 4.88
C GLY A 324 -7.76 -4.91 4.69
N TYR A 325 -8.37 -5.73 3.83
CA TYR A 325 -9.83 -5.73 3.65
C TYR A 325 -10.56 -6.37 4.83
N LEU A 326 -10.04 -7.48 5.37
CA LEU A 326 -10.64 -8.13 6.53
C LEU A 326 -10.38 -7.33 7.81
N ASP A 327 -9.19 -6.74 7.96
CA ASP A 327 -8.92 -5.83 9.07
C ASP A 327 -9.84 -4.60 9.02
N LEU A 328 -10.02 -3.96 7.86
CA LEU A 328 -10.95 -2.85 7.69
C LEU A 328 -12.41 -3.28 7.95
N LEU A 329 -12.83 -4.46 7.51
CA LEU A 329 -14.17 -5.01 7.76
C LEU A 329 -14.42 -5.28 9.24
N LEU A 330 -13.44 -5.85 9.93
CA LEU A 330 -13.50 -6.05 11.37
C LEU A 330 -13.56 -4.70 12.12
N ASN A 331 -12.75 -3.73 11.70
CA ASN A 331 -12.58 -2.48 12.42
C ASN A 331 -13.70 -1.45 12.15
N THR A 332 -14.27 -1.43 10.94
CA THR A 332 -15.20 -0.38 10.47
C THR A 332 -16.49 -0.89 9.84
N GLY A 333 -16.65 -2.22 9.75
CA GLY A 333 -17.81 -2.86 9.14
C GLY A 333 -17.95 -2.59 7.65
N VAL A 334 -19.06 -3.07 7.08
CA VAL A 334 -19.40 -2.94 5.66
C VAL A 334 -19.42 -1.47 5.22
N ILE A 335 -19.79 -0.53 6.10
CA ILE A 335 -19.84 0.90 5.73
C ILE A 335 -18.43 1.44 5.44
N GLY A 336 -17.47 1.21 6.34
CA GLY A 336 -16.09 1.66 6.12
C GLY A 336 -15.38 0.88 5.01
N THR A 337 -15.59 -0.44 4.92
CA THR A 337 -15.08 -1.25 3.80
C THR A 337 -15.63 -0.79 2.45
N ALA A 338 -16.92 -0.47 2.36
CA ALA A 338 -17.52 0.05 1.12
C ALA A 338 -16.97 1.43 0.75
N ALA A 339 -16.79 2.33 1.72
CA ALA A 339 -16.18 3.64 1.48
C ALA A 339 -14.73 3.54 0.96
N ALA A 340 -13.94 2.60 1.49
CA ALA A 340 -12.61 2.31 0.98
C ALA A 340 -12.64 1.66 -0.42
N ALA A 341 -13.54 0.71 -0.66
CA ALA A 341 -13.71 0.07 -1.97
C ALA A 341 -14.10 1.09 -3.06
N VAL A 342 -15.01 2.01 -2.77
CA VAL A 342 -15.37 3.14 -3.65
C VAL A 342 -14.17 4.06 -3.90
N SER A 343 -13.39 4.36 -2.85
CA SER A 343 -12.18 5.20 -2.97
C SER A 343 -11.10 4.55 -3.83
N LEU A 344 -10.87 3.25 -3.68
CA LEU A 344 -9.95 2.46 -4.51
C LEU A 344 -10.44 2.36 -5.95
N ALA A 345 -11.74 2.14 -6.18
CA ALA A 345 -12.34 2.14 -7.51
C ALA A 345 -12.20 3.50 -8.21
N ALA A 346 -12.42 4.60 -7.48
CA ALA A 346 -12.23 5.96 -7.97
C ALA A 346 -10.76 6.25 -8.31
N ALA A 347 -9.81 5.82 -7.47
CA ALA A 347 -8.38 5.93 -7.75
C ALA A 347 -7.97 5.12 -8.99
N GLY A 348 -8.41 3.87 -9.10
CA GLY A 348 -8.18 3.02 -10.27
C GLY A 348 -8.78 3.59 -11.56
N TRP A 349 -9.98 4.17 -11.50
CA TRP A 349 -10.62 4.87 -12.61
C TRP A 349 -9.83 6.11 -13.03
N LEU A 350 -9.45 6.98 -12.08
CA LEU A 350 -8.61 8.16 -12.34
C LEU A 350 -7.29 7.78 -13.01
N ILE A 351 -6.63 6.72 -12.53
CA ILE A 351 -5.40 6.18 -13.14
C ILE A 351 -5.66 5.67 -14.56
N SER A 352 -6.71 4.88 -14.77
CA SER A 352 -7.06 4.31 -16.09
C SER A 352 -7.44 5.37 -17.13
N ALA A 353 -8.06 6.47 -16.67
CA ALA A 353 -8.44 7.61 -17.50
C ALA A 353 -7.24 8.50 -17.89
N HIS A 354 -6.31 8.76 -16.97
CA HIS A 354 -5.27 9.77 -17.16
C HIS A 354 -3.86 9.20 -17.45
N SER A 355 -3.48 8.07 -16.85
CA SER A 355 -2.15 7.48 -17.03
C SER A 355 -2.15 5.96 -16.77
N ARG A 356 -2.65 5.18 -17.73
CA ARG A 356 -2.76 3.70 -17.65
C ARG A 356 -1.48 2.96 -17.26
N ARG A 357 -0.29 3.56 -17.44
CA ARG A 357 1.01 3.00 -17.01
C ARG A 357 1.08 2.77 -15.50
N LEU A 358 0.36 3.58 -14.72
CA LEU A 358 0.32 3.53 -13.26
C LEU A 358 -0.71 2.52 -12.74
N LEU A 359 -1.48 1.86 -13.62
CA LEU A 359 -2.47 0.87 -13.22
C LEU A 359 -1.81 -0.39 -12.63
N SER A 360 -0.74 -0.87 -13.26
CA SER A 360 0.04 -2.03 -12.77
C SER A 360 0.60 -1.81 -11.35
N PRO A 361 1.38 -0.74 -11.05
CA PRO A 361 1.85 -0.49 -9.68
C PRO A 361 0.72 -0.23 -8.67
N PHE A 362 -0.41 0.36 -9.07
CA PHE A 362 -1.59 0.47 -8.20
C PHE A 362 -2.20 -0.89 -7.86
N LEU A 363 -2.38 -1.76 -8.86
CA LEU A 363 -2.94 -3.10 -8.67
C LEU A 363 -2.06 -3.99 -7.78
N VAL A 364 -0.74 -3.80 -7.73
CA VAL A 364 0.11 -4.51 -6.75
C VAL A 364 -0.34 -4.21 -5.32
N ILE A 365 -0.57 -2.95 -4.97
CA ILE A 365 -0.96 -2.54 -3.61
C ILE A 365 -2.34 -3.11 -3.25
N VAL A 366 -3.27 -3.08 -4.22
CA VAL A 366 -4.64 -3.59 -4.08
C VAL A 366 -4.66 -5.11 -3.90
N LEU A 367 -3.95 -5.86 -4.75
CA LEU A 367 -3.94 -7.33 -4.73
C LEU A 367 -3.13 -7.89 -3.54
N HIS A 368 -1.97 -7.31 -3.25
CA HIS A 368 -1.09 -7.79 -2.18
C HIS A 368 -1.65 -7.48 -0.78
N GLY A 369 -2.39 -6.37 -0.65
CA GLY A 369 -3.15 -6.02 0.56
C GLY A 369 -4.28 -7.02 0.90
N ALA A 370 -4.64 -7.93 -0.01
CA ALA A 370 -5.64 -8.95 0.26
C ALA A 370 -5.07 -10.20 0.97
N VAL A 371 -3.76 -10.45 0.89
CA VAL A 371 -3.19 -11.79 1.16
C VAL A 371 -2.11 -11.82 2.24
N ASP A 372 -1.33 -10.73 2.41
CA ASP A 372 -0.04 -10.84 3.10
C ASP A 372 0.39 -9.59 3.90
N PHE A 373 -0.25 -8.43 3.70
CA PHE A 373 -0.12 -7.28 4.62
C PHE A 373 -1.42 -6.46 4.69
N ASP A 374 -1.57 -5.69 5.75
CA ASP A 374 -2.79 -5.04 6.25
C ASP A 374 -2.88 -3.53 5.95
N TRP A 375 -2.05 -3.02 5.04
CA TRP A 375 -1.82 -1.58 4.81
C TRP A 375 -1.39 -0.74 6.03
N SER A 376 -0.99 -1.36 7.15
CA SER A 376 -0.53 -0.66 8.38
C SER A 376 0.65 0.32 8.15
N TYR A 377 1.54 0.01 7.20
CA TYR A 377 2.63 0.92 6.82
C TYR A 377 2.10 2.11 6.01
N SER A 378 2.19 3.31 6.59
CA SER A 378 1.74 4.58 5.98
C SER A 378 2.28 4.85 4.57
N LEU A 379 3.41 4.25 4.19
CA LEU A 379 3.95 4.26 2.83
C LEU A 379 2.92 3.81 1.79
N PHE A 380 2.16 2.74 2.05
CA PHE A 380 1.18 2.25 1.07
C PHE A 380 -0.04 3.16 0.98
N GLY A 381 -0.50 3.72 2.11
CA GLY A 381 -1.52 4.79 2.11
C GLY A 381 -1.07 5.99 1.27
N LEU A 382 0.15 6.47 1.48
CA LEU A 382 0.75 7.56 0.67
C LEU A 382 0.81 7.19 -0.82
N LEU A 383 1.21 5.96 -1.17
CA LEU A 383 1.26 5.51 -2.57
C LEU A 383 -0.14 5.42 -3.21
N LEU A 384 -1.17 4.99 -2.46
CA LEU A 384 -2.56 4.95 -2.93
C LEU A 384 -3.11 6.35 -3.25
N PHE A 385 -2.69 7.39 -2.53
CA PHE A 385 -3.00 8.78 -2.88
C PHE A 385 -2.09 9.35 -3.98
N TRP A 386 -0.80 8.98 -3.97
CA TRP A 386 0.20 9.54 -4.88
C TRP A 386 0.02 9.07 -6.34
N LEU A 387 -0.29 7.78 -6.57
CA LEU A 387 -0.47 7.23 -7.92
C LEU A 387 -1.59 7.91 -8.74
N PRO A 388 -2.82 8.12 -8.23
CA PRO A 388 -3.85 8.86 -8.97
C PRO A 388 -3.53 10.35 -9.10
N ALA A 389 -2.86 10.97 -8.12
CA ALA A 389 -2.39 12.35 -8.23
C ALA A 389 -1.34 12.51 -9.35
N LEU A 390 -0.37 11.58 -9.44
CA LEU A 390 0.63 11.52 -10.50
C LEU A 390 -0.02 11.26 -11.87
N ALA A 391 -1.03 10.37 -11.94
CA ALA A 391 -1.78 10.14 -13.18
C ALA A 391 -2.46 11.43 -13.68
N ARG A 392 -3.08 12.21 -12.79
CA ARG A 392 -3.67 13.51 -13.12
C ARG A 392 -2.61 14.53 -13.54
N ALA A 393 -1.44 14.54 -12.92
CA ALA A 393 -0.32 15.42 -13.29
C ALA A 393 0.26 15.10 -14.68
N ASP A 394 0.41 13.82 -15.03
CA ASP A 394 0.80 13.36 -16.38
C ASP A 394 -0.16 13.95 -17.43
N ALA A 395 -1.48 13.88 -17.20
CA ALA A 395 -2.49 14.37 -18.15
C ALA A 395 -2.52 15.90 -18.30
N VAL A 396 -2.37 16.67 -17.21
CA VAL A 396 -2.27 18.14 -17.28
C VAL A 396 -1.04 18.56 -18.10
N THR A 397 0.08 17.86 -17.89
CA THR A 397 1.34 18.11 -18.63
C THR A 397 1.17 17.79 -20.11
N ALA A 398 0.54 16.66 -20.46
CA ALA A 398 0.25 16.29 -21.84
C ALA A 398 -0.65 17.31 -22.55
N TYR A 399 -1.69 17.82 -21.89
CA TYR A 399 -2.56 18.86 -22.43
C TYR A 399 -1.81 20.18 -22.69
N GLY A 400 -0.99 20.62 -21.74
CA GLY A 400 -0.15 21.82 -21.89
C GLY A 400 0.82 21.75 -23.08
N HIS A 401 1.41 20.58 -23.33
CA HIS A 401 2.26 20.36 -24.51
C HIS A 401 1.48 20.37 -25.83
N SER A 402 0.26 19.82 -25.86
CA SER A 402 -0.61 19.85 -27.05
C SER A 402 -1.05 21.26 -27.41
N CYS A 403 -1.48 22.07 -26.44
CA CYS A 403 -1.82 23.47 -26.67
C CYS A 403 -0.61 24.30 -27.14
N ARG A 404 0.59 24.08 -26.55
CA ARG A 404 1.83 24.75 -27.04
C ARG A 404 2.24 24.31 -28.45
N ARG A 405 2.00 23.05 -28.84
CA ARG A 405 2.25 22.59 -30.22
C ARG A 405 1.27 23.23 -31.21
N LEU A 406 -0.01 23.33 -30.85
CA LEU A 406 -1.02 24.01 -31.66
C LEU A 406 -0.70 25.51 -31.82
N SER A 407 -0.27 26.21 -30.77
CA SER A 407 0.15 27.62 -30.88
C SER A 407 1.45 27.83 -31.68
N ALA A 408 2.30 26.80 -31.79
CA ALA A 408 3.49 26.84 -32.63
C ALA A 408 3.17 26.58 -34.11
N LEU A 409 2.16 25.74 -34.39
CA LEU A 409 1.66 25.46 -35.75
C LEU A 409 0.74 26.56 -36.31
N THR A 410 0.30 27.52 -35.50
CA THR A 410 -0.56 28.65 -35.93
C THR A 410 0.17 30.00 -36.04
N ARG A 411 1.50 30.00 -36.19
CA ARG A 411 2.28 31.20 -36.54
C ARG A 411 2.89 31.15 -37.95
N PRO A 412 2.12 31.47 -39.01
CA PRO A 412 2.63 32.24 -40.12
C PRO A 412 2.52 33.74 -39.78
N ALA A 413 3.64 34.45 -39.75
CA ALA A 413 3.62 35.92 -39.73
C ALA A 413 3.58 36.44 -41.16
N ALA A 414 2.38 36.75 -41.69
CA ALA A 414 2.12 37.80 -42.68
C ALA A 414 0.65 37.82 -43.15
N VAL A 415 0.00 38.97 -42.96
CA VAL A 415 -0.92 39.65 -43.89
C VAL A 415 -1.89 38.80 -44.74
N PHE A 416 -3.18 38.85 -44.41
CA PHE A 416 -4.29 39.05 -45.39
C PHE A 416 -5.45 39.80 -44.68
N PRO A 417 -6.31 40.55 -45.41
CA PRO A 417 -7.14 41.60 -44.84
C PRO A 417 -8.49 41.10 -44.31
N ALA A 418 -9.17 41.96 -43.56
CA ALA A 418 -10.53 41.71 -43.12
C ALA A 418 -11.53 41.69 -44.29
N LYS A 419 -12.25 40.57 -44.45
CA LYS A 419 -13.71 40.50 -44.71
C LYS A 419 -14.19 39.05 -44.90
N LEU A 420 -15.47 38.83 -44.55
CA LEU A 420 -16.36 37.73 -44.95
C LEU A 420 -16.03 36.29 -44.48
N LEU A 421 -16.81 35.83 -43.49
CA LEU A 421 -17.30 34.44 -43.43
C LEU A 421 -18.77 34.46 -42.94
N PRO A 422 -19.72 33.72 -43.55
CA PRO A 422 -21.14 33.98 -43.35
C PRO A 422 -21.73 33.30 -42.11
N ALA A 423 -22.71 33.97 -41.48
CA ALA A 423 -23.53 33.37 -40.43
C ALA A 423 -24.52 32.34 -41.03
N LYS A 424 -24.24 31.04 -40.86
CA LYS A 424 -25.20 29.92 -40.96
C LYS A 424 -24.54 28.61 -40.50
N LEU A 425 -24.66 28.26 -39.20
CA LEU A 425 -24.60 26.89 -38.64
C LEU A 425 -24.66 26.85 -37.09
N LEU A 426 -25.53 27.64 -36.43
CA LEU A 426 -25.69 27.59 -34.96
C LEU A 426 -27.16 27.69 -34.48
N HIS A 427 -28.12 27.33 -35.34
CA HIS A 427 -29.54 27.18 -34.99
C HIS A 427 -30.06 25.79 -35.37
N ALA A 428 -29.70 24.77 -34.59
CA ALA A 428 -30.22 23.41 -34.75
C ALA A 428 -30.31 22.58 -33.45
N TRP A 429 -30.35 23.20 -32.25
CA TRP A 429 -30.67 22.46 -31.01
C TRP A 429 -31.29 23.31 -29.88
N ARG A 430 -32.36 24.06 -30.17
CA ARG A 430 -33.15 24.69 -29.10
C ARG A 430 -34.60 25.03 -29.49
N ARG A 431 -35.51 24.07 -29.29
CA ARG A 431 -36.93 24.20 -28.86
C ARG A 431 -37.73 22.95 -29.28
N SER A 432 -38.28 22.22 -28.30
CA SER A 432 -39.74 22.04 -28.16
C SER A 432 -40.06 21.21 -26.91
N ARG A 433 -41.23 21.50 -26.32
CA ARG A 433 -41.84 20.99 -25.07
C ARG A 433 -41.57 21.81 -23.80
N THR A 434 -42.55 22.47 -23.18
CA THR A 434 -43.87 23.01 -23.55
C THR A 434 -44.35 23.72 -22.29
N LEU A 435 -44.90 24.93 -22.41
CA LEU A 435 -45.57 25.60 -21.29
C LEU A 435 -46.82 24.82 -20.88
N SER A 436 -47.12 24.80 -19.58
CA SER A 436 -48.50 25.05 -19.14
C SER A 436 -48.47 26.25 -18.20
N THR A 437 -49.49 27.10 -18.28
CA THR A 437 -49.55 28.41 -17.62
C THR A 437 -50.83 28.55 -16.83
N THR A 438 -50.70 28.78 -15.53
CA THR A 438 -51.78 29.36 -14.71
C THR A 438 -51.19 30.41 -13.75
N LYS A 439 -51.88 31.55 -13.70
CA LYS A 439 -51.65 32.76 -12.89
C LYS A 439 -52.98 33.53 -12.92
N PRO A 440 -53.24 34.50 -12.02
CA PRO A 440 -52.75 34.64 -10.64
C PRO A 440 -53.92 34.91 -9.66
N GLN A 441 -53.65 35.00 -8.36
CA GLN A 441 -54.47 35.82 -7.44
C GLN A 441 -53.61 36.40 -6.31
N PRO A 442 -53.78 37.68 -5.94
CA PRO A 442 -53.13 38.30 -4.79
C PRO A 442 -54.11 38.51 -3.61
N ALA A 443 -53.62 38.41 -2.37
CA ALA A 443 -54.31 38.94 -1.20
C ALA A 443 -53.31 39.37 -0.12
N ASN A 444 -53.63 40.49 0.54
CA ASN A 444 -52.84 41.09 1.62
C ASN A 444 -52.91 40.27 2.92
N HIS A 445 -51.90 40.39 3.80
CA HIS A 445 -52.09 41.08 5.10
C HIS A 445 -50.86 41.09 6.03
N LEU A 446 -50.67 42.25 6.69
CA LEU A 446 -50.26 42.45 8.10
C LEU A 446 -48.84 42.03 8.54
N ARG A 447 -48.01 43.00 8.97
CA ARG A 447 -47.83 43.44 10.38
C ARG A 447 -47.15 42.33 11.20
N GLY A 448 -45.86 42.35 11.53
CA GLY A 448 -44.98 43.49 11.84
C GLY A 448 -44.72 43.52 13.35
N LYS A 449 -43.45 43.47 13.78
CA LYS A 449 -43.00 43.80 15.14
C LYS A 449 -41.53 44.23 15.11
N SER A 450 -41.29 45.45 15.60
CA SER A 450 -39.97 46.01 15.90
C SER A 450 -39.45 45.45 17.23
N LEU A 451 -38.13 45.43 17.41
CA LEU A 451 -37.50 45.79 18.68
C LEU A 451 -36.05 46.24 18.43
N ALA A 452 -35.79 47.53 18.66
CA ALA A 452 -34.47 48.04 19.02
C ALA A 452 -34.23 47.71 20.53
N SER A 453 -33.09 47.93 21.19
CA SER A 453 -31.92 48.80 20.97
C SER A 453 -30.80 48.43 21.96
N ASN A 454 -29.63 49.10 21.85
CA ASN A 454 -28.80 49.56 22.98
C ASN A 454 -28.06 48.56 23.92
N LEU A 455 -26.71 48.55 23.85
CA LEU A 455 -25.76 49.16 24.82
C LEU A 455 -24.38 48.46 24.89
N LEU A 456 -23.32 49.28 24.94
CA LEU A 456 -21.96 48.93 25.38
C LEU A 456 -21.87 48.97 26.92
N PRO A 457 -20.81 48.42 27.54
CA PRO A 457 -19.82 49.33 28.12
C PRO A 457 -18.33 48.90 27.99
N MET A 458 -17.44 49.79 28.43
CA MET A 458 -15.98 49.86 28.17
C MET A 458 -15.14 49.79 29.48
N LYS A 459 -13.79 49.61 29.38
CA LYS A 459 -12.64 49.79 30.35
C LYS A 459 -11.60 48.64 30.17
N TYR A 460 -10.30 48.66 30.50
CA TYR A 460 -9.18 49.64 30.72
C TYR A 460 -7.96 49.02 29.94
N LEU A 461 -7.09 49.69 29.17
CA LEU A 461 -5.94 50.59 29.49
C LEU A 461 -4.73 49.91 30.22
N PRO A 462 -3.45 50.40 30.10
CA PRO A 462 -2.85 51.43 29.20
C PRO A 462 -1.38 51.19 28.69
N GLY A 463 -0.90 52.07 27.77
CA GLY A 463 0.48 52.62 27.73
C GLY A 463 1.42 52.15 26.58
N LYS A 464 2.34 52.94 25.98
CA LYS A 464 2.59 54.41 25.81
C LYS A 464 3.99 54.57 25.13
N SER A 465 4.08 55.06 23.89
CA SER A 465 5.24 55.77 23.25
C SER A 465 5.07 55.78 21.71
N PHE A 466 5.60 56.68 20.87
CA PHE A 466 5.87 58.12 20.88
C PHE A 466 6.30 58.49 19.43
N ILE A 467 5.73 59.56 18.83
CA ILE A 467 6.28 60.51 17.82
C ILE A 467 7.36 59.99 16.81
N SER A 468 7.18 60.10 15.48
CA SER A 468 7.45 61.36 14.73
C SER A 468 6.91 61.42 13.29
N LYS A 469 6.82 62.65 12.74
CA LYS A 469 6.37 63.01 11.38
C LYS A 469 7.57 63.33 10.48
N HIS A 470 7.45 63.10 9.17
CA HIS A 470 8.11 63.92 8.14
C HIS A 470 7.16 64.20 6.97
N ARG A 471 7.37 65.30 6.24
CA ARG A 471 6.47 65.88 5.22
C ARG A 471 7.16 66.04 3.85
N LEU A 472 6.34 65.95 2.80
CA LEU A 472 6.34 66.66 1.50
C LEU A 472 7.48 66.53 0.47
N GLY A 473 7.10 66.76 -0.80
CA GLY A 473 7.91 66.79 -2.04
C GLY A 473 7.46 65.69 -3.02
N ASP A 474 6.35 65.84 -3.74
CA ASP A 474 6.25 66.37 -5.13
C ASP A 474 6.96 65.48 -6.19
N SER A 475 6.44 65.19 -7.38
CA SER A 475 5.14 65.45 -8.05
C SER A 475 4.98 64.46 -9.23
N LEU A 476 3.73 64.13 -9.64
CA LEU A 476 3.45 63.30 -10.82
C LEU A 476 2.42 64.00 -11.72
N PRO A 477 2.69 64.22 -13.02
CA PRO A 477 1.72 64.81 -13.93
C PRO A 477 0.71 63.78 -14.44
N ALA A 478 -0.50 64.25 -14.71
CA ALA A 478 -1.56 63.49 -15.34
C ALA A 478 -2.00 64.17 -16.63
N GLU A 479 -2.20 63.40 -17.70
CA GLU A 479 -3.03 63.76 -18.85
C GLU A 479 -3.68 62.46 -19.39
N TYR A 480 -5.01 62.36 -19.33
CA TYR A 480 -5.93 62.47 -20.48
C TYR A 480 -5.79 61.30 -21.49
N LEU A 481 -6.82 60.53 -21.85
CA LEU A 481 -8.25 60.84 -22.04
C LEU A 481 -9.18 59.70 -21.60
N ALA A 482 -10.43 60.06 -21.26
CA ALA A 482 -11.53 59.13 -21.11
C ALA A 482 -12.10 58.68 -22.47
N SER A 483 -12.67 57.47 -22.51
CA SER A 483 -13.70 57.11 -23.49
C SER A 483 -14.80 56.33 -22.79
N GLU A 484 -15.88 57.06 -22.56
CA GLU A 484 -17.15 56.64 -21.98
C GLU A 484 -17.91 55.75 -22.97
N TYR A 485 -18.33 54.55 -22.56
CA TYR A 485 -19.37 53.79 -23.27
C TYR A 485 -20.28 53.01 -22.30
N LEU A 486 -21.38 53.68 -21.94
CA LEU A 486 -22.70 53.16 -21.57
C LEU A 486 -22.82 51.89 -20.70
N THR A 487 -23.26 52.14 -19.47
CA THR A 487 -24.08 51.21 -18.69
C THR A 487 -25.38 50.86 -19.42
N VAL A 488 -25.51 49.62 -19.89
CA VAL A 488 -26.82 49.02 -20.17
C VAL A 488 -27.21 48.15 -18.98
N GLU A 489 -28.13 48.63 -18.15
CA GLU A 489 -28.76 47.81 -17.14
C GLU A 489 -29.52 46.65 -17.81
N HIS A 490 -29.13 45.42 -17.50
CA HIS A 490 -29.96 44.25 -17.76
C HIS A 490 -30.62 43.79 -16.47
N VAL A 491 -31.71 44.49 -16.13
CA VAL A 491 -32.72 44.06 -15.15
C VAL A 491 -33.45 42.81 -15.69
N SER A 492 -32.81 41.64 -15.63
CA SER A 492 -33.46 40.33 -15.88
C SER A 492 -32.61 39.11 -15.46
N ALA A 493 -32.34 38.94 -14.16
CA ALA A 493 -31.75 37.68 -13.66
C ALA A 493 -32.11 37.25 -12.21
N GLY A 494 -32.90 38.03 -11.46
CA GLY A 494 -33.16 37.87 -10.00
C GLY A 494 -33.84 36.57 -9.53
N ARG A 495 -33.86 35.52 -10.36
CA ARG A 495 -34.33 34.16 -10.02
C ARG A 495 -33.26 33.07 -10.19
N LYS A 496 -32.05 33.38 -10.69
CA LYS A 496 -30.93 32.42 -10.81
C LYS A 496 -29.90 32.55 -9.69
N ASP A 497 -29.66 33.76 -9.21
CA ASP A 497 -28.61 34.03 -8.21
C ASP A 497 -28.94 33.42 -6.84
N GLY A 498 -30.23 33.35 -6.47
CA GLY A 498 -30.68 32.67 -5.26
C GLY A 498 -30.33 31.17 -5.22
N CYS A 499 -30.52 30.45 -6.34
CA CYS A 499 -30.10 29.04 -6.43
C CYS A 499 -28.58 28.87 -6.41
N HIS A 500 -27.83 29.78 -7.03
CA HIS A 500 -26.37 29.71 -7.04
C HIS A 500 -25.78 30.00 -5.64
N ASN A 501 -26.33 30.99 -4.94
CA ASN A 501 -25.97 31.31 -3.55
C ASN A 501 -26.37 30.19 -2.58
N LEU A 502 -27.54 29.57 -2.73
CA LEU A 502 -27.94 28.42 -1.92
C LEU A 502 -27.02 27.21 -2.14
N TYR A 503 -26.67 26.90 -3.40
CA TYR A 503 -25.70 25.84 -3.72
C TYR A 503 -24.31 26.12 -3.13
N LEU A 504 -23.82 27.35 -3.24
CA LEU A 504 -22.56 27.78 -2.63
C LEU A 504 -22.60 27.72 -1.11
N LEU A 505 -23.72 28.08 -0.48
CA LEU A 505 -23.91 28.01 0.97
C LEU A 505 -23.92 26.55 1.46
N VAL A 506 -24.72 25.68 0.84
CA VAL A 506 -24.76 24.24 1.17
C VAL A 506 -23.38 23.61 0.99
N ARG A 507 -22.66 23.94 -0.09
CA ARG A 507 -21.29 23.46 -0.30
C ARG A 507 -20.31 23.98 0.76
N LYS A 508 -20.41 25.25 1.17
CA LYS A 508 -19.60 25.81 2.26
C LYS A 508 -19.89 25.13 3.59
N LEU A 509 -21.16 24.98 3.96
CA LEU A 509 -21.58 24.29 5.19
C LEU A 509 -21.15 22.82 5.22
N ALA A 510 -21.28 22.10 4.11
CA ALA A 510 -20.78 20.73 3.99
C ALA A 510 -19.25 20.66 4.14
N ALA A 511 -18.51 21.57 3.51
CA ALA A 511 -17.06 21.65 3.67
C ALA A 511 -16.65 21.96 5.12
N THR A 512 -17.33 22.92 5.78
CA THR A 512 -17.10 23.23 7.20
C THR A 512 -17.41 22.04 8.10
N GLY A 513 -18.52 21.33 7.87
CA GLY A 513 -18.86 20.10 8.60
C GLY A 513 -17.80 19.01 8.44
N ILE A 514 -17.29 18.79 7.23
CA ILE A 514 -16.18 17.86 6.98
C ILE A 514 -14.90 18.32 7.69
N CYS A 515 -14.56 19.61 7.67
CA CYS A 515 -13.40 20.14 8.38
C CYS A 515 -13.51 19.96 9.91
N VAL A 516 -14.69 20.20 10.50
CA VAL A 516 -14.94 19.99 11.94
C VAL A 516 -14.84 18.51 12.29
N LEU A 517 -15.42 17.61 11.48
CA LEU A 517 -15.31 16.16 11.66
C LEU A 517 -13.84 15.69 11.56
N MET A 518 -13.09 16.15 10.56
CA MET A 518 -11.67 15.84 10.41
C MET A 518 -10.85 16.35 11.60
N LEU A 519 -11.15 17.55 12.13
CA LEU A 519 -10.49 18.08 13.33
C LEU A 519 -10.80 17.23 14.57
N ALA A 520 -12.07 16.87 14.78
CA ALA A 520 -12.48 16.02 15.90
C ALA A 520 -11.81 14.63 15.86
N LEU A 521 -11.78 13.99 14.68
CA LEU A 521 -11.07 12.72 14.47
C LEU A 521 -9.56 12.88 14.68
N THR A 522 -8.95 13.98 14.19
CA THR A 522 -7.52 14.27 14.41
C THR A 522 -7.20 14.41 15.90
N LEU A 523 -8.05 15.11 16.66
CA LEU A 523 -7.89 15.25 18.11
C LEU A 523 -8.05 13.90 18.84
N LEU A 524 -8.99 13.05 18.43
CA LEU A 524 -9.16 11.71 19.00
C LEU A 524 -7.94 10.82 18.71
N SER A 525 -7.44 10.81 17.46
CA SER A 525 -6.20 10.11 17.10
C SER A 525 -4.98 10.65 17.85
N PHE A 526 -4.91 11.97 18.09
CA PHE A 526 -3.84 12.58 18.89
C PHE A 526 -3.90 12.14 20.36
N ARG A 527 -5.09 12.07 20.99
CA ARG A 527 -5.26 11.52 22.34
C ARG A 527 -4.79 10.07 22.44
N ALA A 528 -5.20 9.23 21.48
CA ALA A 528 -4.78 7.83 21.42
C ALA A 528 -3.26 7.68 21.23
N TYR A 529 -2.66 8.50 20.35
CA TYR A 529 -1.21 8.55 20.15
C TYR A 529 -0.46 8.98 21.43
N ARG A 530 -0.95 10.00 22.17
CA ARG A 530 -0.34 10.45 23.43
C ARG A 530 -0.40 9.39 24.51
N SER A 531 -1.51 8.65 24.63
CA SER A 531 -1.61 7.48 25.51
C SER A 531 -0.60 6.39 25.13
N GLU A 532 -0.59 5.93 23.88
CA GLU A 532 0.32 4.87 23.43
C GLU A 532 1.81 5.28 23.57
N ALA A 533 2.15 6.57 23.41
CA ALA A 533 3.49 7.09 23.67
C ALA A 533 3.88 7.04 25.15
N LEU A 534 2.96 7.39 26.06
CA LEU A 534 3.15 7.30 27.52
C LEU A 534 3.26 5.84 27.98
N TYR A 535 2.42 4.95 27.47
CA TYR A 535 2.49 3.50 27.70
C TYR A 535 3.86 2.92 27.28
N ARG A 536 4.39 3.33 26.12
CA ARG A 536 5.72 2.91 25.68
C ARG A 536 6.83 3.44 26.60
N ALA A 537 6.74 4.70 27.02
CA ALA A 537 7.68 5.27 27.99
C ALA A 537 7.65 4.49 29.32
N ALA A 538 6.45 4.15 29.83
CA ALA A 538 6.30 3.31 31.03
C ALA A 538 6.94 1.93 30.85
N SER A 539 6.76 1.29 29.69
CA SER A 539 7.40 -0.02 29.39
C SER A 539 8.93 0.02 29.28
N SER A 540 9.53 1.22 29.23
CA SER A 540 10.98 1.45 29.27
C SER A 540 11.47 2.08 30.57
N ALA A 541 10.58 2.37 31.53
CA ALA A 541 10.94 2.97 32.80
C ALA A 541 11.68 1.95 33.69
N LEU A 542 12.71 2.42 34.40
CA LEU A 542 13.52 1.57 35.29
C LEU A 542 12.96 1.49 36.72
N GLN A 543 12.06 2.41 37.08
CA GLN A 543 11.51 2.54 38.44
C GLN A 543 9.99 2.41 38.42
N ALA A 544 9.43 1.64 39.36
CA ALA A 544 7.99 1.42 39.44
C ALA A 544 7.16 2.72 39.62
N PRO A 545 7.55 3.70 40.47
CA PRO A 545 6.78 4.95 40.60
C PRO A 545 6.71 5.77 39.30
N GLU A 546 7.78 5.75 38.50
CA GLU A 546 7.81 6.39 37.18
C GLU A 546 6.86 5.67 36.20
N ALA A 547 6.91 4.33 36.17
CA ALA A 547 6.02 3.52 35.35
C ALA A 547 4.54 3.76 35.70
N ILE A 548 4.18 3.74 36.99
CA ILE A 548 2.81 4.02 37.49
C ILE A 548 2.33 5.39 37.00
N SER A 549 3.09 6.46 37.27
CA SER A 549 2.69 7.81 36.85
C SER A 549 2.52 7.95 35.33
N LEU A 550 3.36 7.28 34.53
CA LEU A 550 3.22 7.26 33.07
C LEU A 550 1.98 6.48 32.61
N LEU A 551 1.61 5.41 33.31
CA LEU A 551 0.42 4.59 33.01
C LEU A 551 -0.88 5.30 33.41
N GLU A 552 -0.94 5.94 34.57
CA GLU A 552 -2.06 6.81 34.98
C GLU A 552 -2.29 7.92 33.95
N ARG A 553 -1.22 8.61 33.56
CA ARG A 553 -1.27 9.66 32.53
C ARG A 553 -1.69 9.09 31.18
N SER A 554 -1.27 7.87 30.83
CA SER A 554 -1.74 7.18 29.62
C SER A 554 -3.27 6.97 29.65
N LEU A 555 -3.80 6.48 30.76
CA LEU A 555 -5.24 6.26 30.95
C LEU A 555 -6.02 7.58 30.99
N ALA A 556 -5.48 8.66 31.56
CA ALA A 556 -6.11 9.99 31.50
C ALA A 556 -6.25 10.50 30.05
N TRP A 557 -5.26 10.25 29.19
CA TRP A 557 -5.35 10.56 27.75
C TRP A 557 -6.36 9.65 27.02
N ASN A 558 -6.35 8.35 27.32
CA ASN A 558 -7.24 7.35 26.73
C ASN A 558 -7.70 6.29 27.76
N PRO A 559 -8.87 6.47 28.40
CA PRO A 559 -9.43 5.51 29.36
C PRO A 559 -9.79 4.15 28.73
N LEU A 560 -9.83 4.07 27.40
CA LEU A 560 -10.20 2.87 26.65
C LEU A 560 -9.00 1.95 26.37
N SER A 561 -7.83 2.19 26.98
CA SER A 561 -6.58 1.49 26.67
C SER A 561 -6.40 0.20 27.49
N PRO A 562 -6.72 -1.00 26.95
CA PRO A 562 -6.62 -2.24 27.71
C PRO A 562 -5.17 -2.57 28.11
N LYS A 563 -4.18 -2.15 27.30
CA LYS A 563 -2.75 -2.34 27.62
C LYS A 563 -2.30 -1.51 28.82
N SER A 564 -2.81 -0.29 28.95
CA SER A 564 -2.42 0.60 30.05
C SER A 564 -3.11 0.20 31.35
N ALA A 565 -4.38 -0.22 31.29
CA ALA A 565 -5.08 -0.80 32.44
C ALA A 565 -4.38 -2.07 32.94
N LEU A 566 -4.09 -3.03 32.04
CA LEU A 566 -3.39 -4.28 32.37
C LEU A 566 -1.97 -4.06 32.93
N ALA A 567 -1.23 -3.08 32.40
CA ALA A 567 0.11 -2.76 32.89
C ALA A 567 0.09 -1.97 34.21
N LEU A 568 -0.98 -1.22 34.50
CA LEU A 568 -1.13 -0.56 35.79
C LEU A 568 -1.54 -1.55 36.89
N SER A 569 -2.45 -2.49 36.58
CA SER A 569 -2.95 -3.48 37.53
C SER A 569 -1.87 -4.38 38.14
N THR A 570 -0.68 -4.51 37.51
CA THR A 570 0.45 -5.28 38.06
C THR A 570 1.26 -4.54 39.13
N PHE A 571 1.03 -3.24 39.33
CA PHE A 571 1.75 -2.40 40.31
C PHE A 571 0.88 -1.99 41.51
N VAL A 572 -0.36 -2.48 41.55
CA VAL A 572 -1.44 -1.96 42.39
C VAL A 572 -1.95 -3.06 43.33
N GLU A 573 -2.37 -2.64 44.53
CA GLU A 573 -2.92 -3.50 45.58
C GLU A 573 -4.19 -4.24 45.10
N PRO A 574 -4.53 -5.41 45.66
CA PRO A 574 -5.61 -6.26 45.14
C PRO A 574 -6.98 -5.57 45.00
N GLU A 575 -7.34 -4.64 45.89
CA GLU A 575 -8.63 -3.93 45.86
C GLU A 575 -8.74 -2.96 44.67
N GLU A 576 -7.77 -2.05 44.50
CA GLU A 576 -7.72 -1.13 43.35
C GLU A 576 -7.46 -1.88 42.02
N ARG A 577 -6.79 -3.05 42.08
CA ARG A 577 -6.54 -3.90 40.91
C ARG A 577 -7.85 -4.32 40.23
N GLU A 578 -8.84 -4.74 40.99
CA GLU A 578 -10.16 -5.12 40.45
C GLU A 578 -10.88 -3.93 39.80
N GLU A 579 -10.84 -2.74 40.40
CA GLU A 579 -11.48 -1.54 39.81
C GLU A 579 -10.86 -1.18 38.44
N ILE A 580 -9.54 -1.15 38.35
CA ILE A 580 -8.80 -0.85 37.11
C ILE A 580 -9.13 -1.87 36.01
N LEU A 581 -9.18 -3.15 36.37
CA LEU A 581 -9.49 -4.24 35.44
C LEU A 581 -10.96 -4.22 35.01
N ALA A 582 -11.90 -3.98 35.93
CA ALA A 582 -13.32 -3.82 35.62
C ALA A 582 -13.58 -2.63 34.69
N ALA A 583 -12.90 -1.49 34.92
CA ALA A 583 -12.95 -0.33 34.04
C ALA A 583 -12.43 -0.66 32.63
N GLY A 584 -11.33 -1.40 32.50
CA GLY A 584 -10.83 -1.89 31.22
C GLY A 584 -11.79 -2.86 30.52
N LEU A 585 -12.37 -3.80 31.26
CA LEU A 585 -13.30 -4.81 30.74
C LEU A 585 -14.64 -4.21 30.31
N ARG A 586 -15.08 -3.08 30.89
CA ARG A 586 -16.26 -2.33 30.45
C ARG A 586 -16.17 -1.89 28.97
N TYR A 587 -14.97 -1.56 28.49
CA TYR A 587 -14.72 -1.14 27.11
C TYR A 587 -14.16 -2.24 26.22
N SER A 588 -13.47 -3.23 26.80
CA SER A 588 -12.86 -4.36 26.09
C SER A 588 -13.32 -5.73 26.65
N PRO A 589 -14.63 -6.06 26.62
CA PRO A 589 -15.23 -7.18 27.38
C PRO A 589 -14.82 -8.59 26.92
N ILE A 590 -14.19 -8.68 25.74
CA ILE A 590 -13.65 -9.91 25.14
C ILE A 590 -12.12 -9.97 25.21
N ASN A 591 -11.46 -9.04 25.90
CA ASN A 591 -10.00 -9.03 25.98
C ASN A 591 -9.49 -10.19 26.87
N PRO A 592 -8.69 -11.11 26.32
CA PRO A 592 -8.25 -12.32 27.01
C PRO A 592 -7.16 -12.08 28.05
N ALA A 593 -6.47 -10.94 27.99
CA ALA A 593 -5.44 -10.57 28.94
C ALA A 593 -6.04 -9.88 30.17
N LEU A 594 -6.92 -8.88 29.96
CA LEU A 594 -7.68 -8.25 31.04
C LEU A 594 -8.56 -9.26 31.81
N THR A 595 -9.25 -10.16 31.09
CA THR A 595 -10.10 -11.17 31.73
C THR A 595 -9.29 -12.15 32.56
N TRP A 596 -8.05 -12.45 32.14
CA TRP A 596 -7.17 -13.33 32.89
C TRP A 596 -6.60 -12.66 34.13
N ALA A 597 -6.14 -11.41 34.02
CA ALA A 597 -5.72 -10.62 35.19
C ALA A 597 -6.84 -10.43 36.21
N MET A 598 -8.10 -10.29 35.76
CA MET A 598 -9.25 -10.28 36.66
C MET A 598 -9.45 -11.64 37.35
N ALA A 599 -9.21 -12.74 36.64
CA ALA A 599 -9.27 -14.07 37.22
C ALA A 599 -8.17 -14.32 38.25
N GLU A 600 -6.96 -13.80 38.03
CA GLU A 600 -5.85 -13.83 38.99
C GLU A 600 -6.21 -13.01 40.25
N ALA A 601 -6.65 -11.76 40.10
CA ALA A 601 -7.05 -10.89 41.20
C ALA A 601 -8.18 -11.50 42.08
N VAL A 602 -9.26 -11.96 41.45
CA VAL A 602 -10.39 -12.57 42.16
C VAL A 602 -10.01 -13.95 42.74
N SER A 603 -9.01 -14.64 42.18
CA SER A 603 -8.47 -15.88 42.78
C SER A 603 -7.66 -15.60 44.05
N GLU A 604 -7.08 -14.41 44.24
CA GLU A 604 -6.40 -14.04 45.48
C GLU A 604 -7.40 -13.75 46.60
N VAL A 605 -8.42 -12.91 46.35
CA VAL A 605 -9.28 -12.32 47.40
C VAL A 605 -10.73 -12.85 47.40
N GLY A 606 -11.31 -13.11 46.22
CA GLY A 606 -12.74 -13.46 46.08
C GLY A 606 -13.12 -14.90 46.47
N THR A 607 -14.41 -15.20 46.39
CA THR A 607 -14.97 -16.53 46.71
C THR A 607 -14.54 -17.62 45.69
N PRO A 608 -14.62 -18.93 46.03
CA PRO A 608 -14.39 -20.01 45.08
C PRO A 608 -15.23 -19.87 43.80
N GLU A 609 -16.51 -19.51 43.95
CA GLU A 609 -17.47 -19.36 42.85
C GLU A 609 -17.12 -18.18 41.92
N GLU A 610 -16.71 -17.03 42.46
CA GLU A 610 -16.30 -15.86 41.66
C GLU A 610 -14.97 -16.13 40.93
N ALA A 611 -14.01 -16.74 41.63
CA ALA A 611 -12.72 -17.12 41.05
C ALA A 611 -12.92 -18.14 39.91
N LEU A 612 -13.74 -19.18 40.11
CA LEU A 612 -14.09 -20.13 39.05
C LEU A 612 -14.75 -19.44 37.86
N TYR A 613 -15.70 -18.52 38.09
CA TYR A 613 -16.37 -17.78 37.02
C TYR A 613 -15.37 -17.05 36.13
N TRP A 614 -14.43 -16.30 36.71
CA TRP A 614 -13.43 -15.56 35.95
C TRP A 614 -12.38 -16.48 35.30
N LEU A 615 -11.94 -17.55 35.96
CA LEU A 615 -11.02 -18.53 35.37
C LEU A 615 -11.64 -19.22 34.14
N VAL A 616 -12.89 -19.69 34.24
CA VAL A 616 -13.63 -20.28 33.12
C VAL A 616 -13.84 -19.26 32.00
N ARG A 617 -14.14 -17.99 32.34
CA ARG A 617 -14.26 -16.91 31.35
C ARG A 617 -12.93 -16.64 30.64
N GLY A 618 -11.81 -16.61 31.37
CA GLY A 618 -10.47 -16.47 30.84
C GLY A 618 -10.10 -17.61 29.89
N GLN A 619 -10.36 -18.86 30.29
CA GLN A 619 -10.16 -20.04 29.42
C GLN A 619 -11.05 -20.02 28.17
N ARG A 620 -12.27 -19.46 28.23
CA ARG A 620 -13.14 -19.30 27.05
C ARG A 620 -12.64 -18.24 26.07
N LEU A 621 -11.88 -17.24 26.53
CA LEU A 621 -11.29 -16.20 25.69
C LEU A 621 -9.86 -16.51 25.22
N ASP A 622 -9.21 -17.56 25.74
CA ASP A 622 -7.93 -18.08 25.25
C ASP A 622 -7.93 -19.61 25.24
N VAL A 623 -8.86 -20.17 24.43
CA VAL A 623 -9.26 -21.59 24.42
C VAL A 623 -8.08 -22.56 24.37
N PHE A 624 -7.07 -22.25 23.55
CA PHE A 624 -5.92 -23.12 23.29
C PHE A 624 -4.66 -22.67 24.04
N ASN A 625 -4.78 -22.26 25.31
CA ASN A 625 -3.65 -21.95 26.18
C ASN A 625 -3.43 -23.07 27.22
N SER A 626 -2.39 -23.87 27.01
CA SER A 626 -2.01 -24.96 27.91
C SER A 626 -1.49 -24.49 29.27
N VAL A 627 -0.84 -23.32 29.33
CA VAL A 627 -0.34 -22.71 30.56
C VAL A 627 -1.52 -22.28 31.43
N LYS A 628 -2.37 -21.37 30.92
CA LYS A 628 -3.54 -20.86 31.66
C LYS A 628 -4.53 -21.94 32.11
N ARG A 629 -4.68 -23.03 31.33
CA ARG A 629 -5.51 -24.18 31.76
C ARG A 629 -4.91 -24.96 32.92
N THR A 630 -3.59 -25.09 32.97
CA THR A 630 -2.85 -25.70 34.09
C THR A 630 -2.94 -24.78 35.32
N GLU A 631 -2.67 -23.50 35.11
CA GLU A 631 -2.65 -22.44 36.13
C GLU A 631 -4.01 -22.22 36.80
N ALA A 632 -5.12 -22.26 36.05
CA ALA A 632 -6.46 -22.16 36.62
C ALA A 632 -6.78 -23.26 37.64
N ALA A 633 -6.34 -24.50 37.37
CA ALA A 633 -6.50 -25.60 38.33
C ALA A 633 -5.56 -25.41 39.54
N SER A 634 -4.35 -24.88 39.32
CA SER A 634 -3.41 -24.53 40.39
C SER A 634 -3.94 -23.42 41.31
N LEU A 635 -4.61 -22.39 40.77
CA LEU A 635 -5.21 -21.32 41.56
C LEU A 635 -6.38 -21.82 42.42
N MET A 636 -7.20 -22.73 41.89
CA MET A 636 -8.22 -23.43 42.68
C MET A 636 -7.61 -24.32 43.77
N LEU A 637 -6.54 -25.06 43.46
CA LEU A 637 -5.82 -25.87 44.45
C LEU A 637 -5.30 -25.01 45.61
N VAL A 638 -4.55 -23.94 45.32
CA VAL A 638 -3.97 -23.04 46.33
C VAL A 638 -5.04 -22.35 47.17
N LYS A 639 -6.16 -21.91 46.57
CA LYS A 639 -7.31 -21.36 47.33
C LYS A 639 -7.93 -22.42 48.25
N GLY A 640 -8.02 -23.67 47.79
CA GLY A 640 -8.55 -24.78 48.58
C GLY A 640 -7.63 -25.20 49.74
N GLU A 641 -6.32 -25.25 49.52
CA GLU A 641 -5.31 -25.47 50.57
C GLU A 641 -5.37 -24.38 51.64
N ARG A 642 -5.56 -23.11 51.23
CA ARG A 642 -5.78 -21.99 52.14
C ARG A 642 -7.05 -22.15 52.99
N TYR A 643 -8.20 -22.45 52.37
CA TYR A 643 -9.44 -22.71 53.13
C TYR A 643 -9.28 -23.88 54.10
N LEU A 644 -8.55 -24.94 53.72
CA LEU A 644 -8.29 -26.07 54.61
C LEU A 644 -7.43 -25.66 55.82
N ALA A 645 -6.41 -24.82 55.61
CA ALA A 645 -5.59 -24.25 56.68
C ALA A 645 -6.36 -23.28 57.60
N GLU A 646 -7.34 -22.57 57.05
CA GLU A 646 -8.29 -21.71 57.79
C GLU A 646 -9.41 -22.51 58.48
N GLY A 647 -9.48 -23.84 58.28
CA GLY A 647 -10.45 -24.75 58.89
C GLY A 647 -11.78 -24.92 58.13
N ASP A 648 -11.96 -24.23 57.00
CA ASP A 648 -13.13 -24.34 56.13
C ASP A 648 -12.99 -25.52 55.15
N ALA A 649 -13.14 -26.73 55.69
CA ALA A 649 -13.13 -27.97 54.92
C ALA A 649 -14.18 -28.00 53.79
N LYS A 650 -15.28 -27.24 53.92
CA LYS A 650 -16.36 -27.19 52.92
C LYS A 650 -15.92 -26.42 51.67
N ASN A 651 -15.32 -25.24 51.84
CA ASN A 651 -14.80 -24.48 50.71
C ASN A 651 -13.50 -25.08 50.15
N ALA A 652 -12.67 -25.71 51.00
CA ALA A 652 -11.54 -26.52 50.54
C ALA A 652 -11.97 -27.65 49.59
N LEU A 653 -13.02 -28.41 49.97
CA LEU A 653 -13.57 -29.48 49.15
C LEU A 653 -14.11 -28.96 47.81
N ARG A 654 -14.87 -27.86 47.84
CA ARG A 654 -15.39 -27.19 46.63
C ARG A 654 -14.26 -26.76 45.70
N CYS A 655 -13.23 -26.09 46.21
CA CYS A 655 -12.06 -25.71 45.43
C CYS A 655 -11.38 -26.91 44.76
N ALA A 656 -11.27 -28.05 45.46
CA ALA A 656 -10.75 -29.28 44.88
C ALA A 656 -11.64 -29.84 43.76
N GLU A 657 -12.96 -29.93 43.97
CA GLU A 657 -13.91 -30.37 42.94
C GLU A 657 -13.89 -29.47 41.69
N MET A 658 -13.80 -28.14 41.89
CA MET A 658 -13.66 -27.15 40.82
C MET A 658 -12.35 -27.31 40.05
N GLY A 659 -11.23 -27.50 40.74
CA GLY A 659 -9.93 -27.76 40.12
C GLY A 659 -9.90 -29.06 39.30
N GLU A 660 -10.52 -30.13 39.82
CA GLU A 660 -10.60 -31.43 39.14
C GLU A 660 -11.39 -31.31 37.82
N GLU A 661 -12.52 -30.60 37.84
CA GLU A 661 -13.36 -30.39 36.65
C GLU A 661 -12.68 -29.51 35.60
N LEU A 662 -11.93 -28.47 36.00
CA LEU A 662 -11.09 -27.68 35.08
C LEU A 662 -10.04 -28.55 34.37
N LEU A 663 -9.40 -29.48 35.09
CA LEU A 663 -8.44 -30.43 34.51
C LEU A 663 -9.13 -31.45 33.59
N ARG A 664 -10.31 -31.95 33.96
CA ARG A 664 -11.11 -32.88 33.15
C ARG A 664 -11.51 -32.25 31.81
N GLN A 665 -11.97 -31.00 31.80
CA GLN A 665 -12.28 -30.25 30.59
C GLN A 665 -11.02 -30.01 29.71
N TYR A 666 -9.87 -29.79 30.33
CA TYR A 666 -8.60 -29.65 29.62
C TYR A 666 -8.15 -30.96 28.95
N VAL A 667 -8.26 -32.11 29.63
CA VAL A 667 -7.99 -33.43 29.03
C VAL A 667 -8.88 -33.65 27.80
N TRP A 668 -10.19 -33.39 27.93
CA TRP A 668 -11.15 -33.58 26.85
C TRP A 668 -10.82 -32.72 25.61
N LEU A 669 -10.61 -31.41 25.79
CA LEU A 669 -10.30 -30.48 24.70
C LEU A 669 -8.94 -30.79 24.04
N ALA A 670 -7.94 -31.21 24.83
CA ALA A 670 -6.65 -31.64 24.29
C ALA A 670 -6.79 -32.91 23.43
N GLY A 671 -7.63 -33.87 23.86
CA GLY A 671 -7.96 -35.06 23.08
C GLY A 671 -8.69 -34.74 21.78
N GLU A 672 -9.70 -33.87 21.81
CA GLU A 672 -10.41 -33.40 20.61
C GLU A 672 -9.46 -32.68 19.64
N THR A 673 -8.55 -31.85 20.15
CA THR A 673 -7.55 -31.14 19.35
C THR A 673 -6.56 -32.09 18.68
N ALA A 674 -6.14 -33.16 19.36
CA ALA A 674 -5.21 -34.15 18.84
C ALA A 674 -5.87 -35.11 17.81
N GLY A 675 -7.10 -35.59 18.09
CA GLY A 675 -7.81 -36.50 17.20
C GLY A 675 -8.28 -35.86 15.89
N ASN A 676 -8.55 -34.56 15.90
CA ASN A 676 -8.87 -33.79 14.71
C ASN A 676 -7.60 -33.38 13.94
N ALA A 677 -7.06 -34.26 13.11
CA ALA A 677 -5.85 -34.10 12.27
C ALA A 677 -5.75 -32.77 11.50
N GLY A 678 -5.34 -31.70 12.18
CA GLY A 678 -5.41 -30.34 11.69
C GLY A 678 -4.52 -29.37 12.47
N HIS A 679 -4.59 -28.11 12.08
CA HIS A 679 -3.62 -27.07 12.42
C HIS A 679 -3.46 -26.81 13.93
N ASN A 680 -2.21 -26.87 14.44
CA ASN A 680 -1.86 -26.69 15.87
C ASN A 680 -0.48 -26.03 16.10
N ASP A 681 -0.31 -24.80 15.60
CA ASP A 681 0.90 -23.98 15.83
C ASP A 681 1.19 -23.75 17.32
N ARG A 682 0.14 -23.72 18.16
CA ARG A 682 0.27 -23.45 19.61
C ARG A 682 0.76 -24.66 20.42
N ASN A 683 0.99 -25.82 19.78
CA ASN A 683 1.35 -27.07 20.46
C ASN A 683 0.40 -27.39 21.64
N PHE A 684 -0.90 -27.11 21.44
CA PHE A 684 -1.90 -27.30 22.48
C PHE A 684 -2.12 -28.79 22.72
N ARG A 685 -1.79 -29.24 23.93
CA ARG A 685 -1.81 -30.63 24.39
C ARG A 685 -1.86 -30.67 25.91
N PHE A 686 -2.42 -31.73 26.49
CA PHE A 686 -2.42 -31.92 27.94
C PHE A 686 -0.98 -32.11 28.46
N THR A 687 -0.59 -31.35 29.49
CA THR A 687 0.79 -31.26 29.99
C THR A 687 1.06 -32.23 31.14
N ALA A 688 2.35 -32.53 31.38
CA ALA A 688 2.76 -33.31 32.54
C ALA A 688 2.45 -32.59 33.87
N GLY A 689 2.60 -31.27 33.92
CA GLY A 689 2.22 -30.46 35.09
C GLY A 689 0.72 -30.53 35.40
N ALA A 690 -0.14 -30.49 34.38
CA ALA A 690 -1.59 -30.66 34.58
C ALA A 690 -1.98 -32.08 35.03
N ARG A 691 -1.19 -33.11 34.68
CA ARG A 691 -1.35 -34.45 35.24
C ARG A 691 -1.00 -34.50 36.73
N ALA A 692 0.12 -33.90 37.12
CA ALA A 692 0.56 -33.83 38.52
C ALA A 692 -0.43 -33.05 39.40
N LEU A 693 -1.01 -31.95 38.88
CA LEU A 693 -2.07 -31.22 39.57
C LEU A 693 -3.30 -32.11 39.85
N TYR A 694 -3.68 -33.03 38.96
CA TYR A 694 -4.81 -33.94 39.19
C TYR A 694 -4.59 -34.78 40.47
N GLU A 695 -3.37 -35.26 40.70
CA GLU A 695 -3.00 -36.04 41.88
C GLU A 695 -3.02 -35.19 43.17
N GLN A 696 -2.59 -33.92 43.08
CA GLN A 696 -2.62 -32.96 44.19
C GLN A 696 -4.05 -32.53 44.54
N THR A 697 -4.88 -32.24 43.55
CA THR A 697 -6.30 -31.90 43.74
C THR A 697 -7.08 -33.07 44.33
N GLU A 698 -6.80 -34.31 43.91
CA GLU A 698 -7.34 -35.52 44.52
C GLU A 698 -6.92 -35.70 46.00
N ALA A 699 -5.67 -35.36 46.34
CA ALA A 699 -5.19 -35.42 47.71
C ALA A 699 -5.92 -34.39 48.60
N LEU A 700 -6.04 -33.14 48.15
CA LEU A 700 -6.81 -32.09 48.84
C LEU A 700 -8.27 -32.51 49.03
N LYS A 701 -8.91 -33.09 48.00
CA LYS A 701 -10.31 -33.56 48.06
C LYS A 701 -10.52 -34.59 49.18
N ARG A 702 -9.59 -35.54 49.33
CA ARG A 702 -9.64 -36.59 50.39
C ARG A 702 -9.42 -36.03 51.78
N GLU A 703 -8.51 -35.06 51.93
CA GLU A 703 -8.27 -34.42 53.21
C GLU A 703 -9.45 -33.54 53.65
N ALA A 704 -9.98 -32.71 52.74
CA ALA A 704 -11.13 -31.85 53.00
C ALA A 704 -12.44 -32.63 53.27
N SER A 705 -12.61 -33.82 52.68
CA SER A 705 -13.74 -34.72 52.96
C SER A 705 -13.60 -35.54 54.25
N GLY A 706 -12.52 -35.34 55.02
CA GLY A 706 -12.29 -36.06 56.28
C GLY A 706 -11.86 -37.53 56.10
N LEU A 707 -11.59 -37.98 54.88
CA LEU A 707 -11.16 -39.35 54.56
C LEU A 707 -9.66 -39.55 54.83
N LYS A 708 -9.21 -39.30 56.07
CA LYS A 708 -7.84 -39.58 56.50
C LYS A 708 -7.63 -41.09 56.72
N GLY A 709 -7.22 -41.75 55.63
CA GLY A 709 -6.42 -42.97 55.70
C GLY A 709 -7.18 -44.29 55.72
N ASN A 710 -7.75 -44.70 54.59
CA ASN A 710 -7.76 -46.11 54.20
C ASN A 710 -7.98 -46.25 52.68
N GLY A 711 -6.95 -46.66 51.93
CA GLY A 711 -7.05 -46.72 50.47
C GLY A 711 -5.75 -46.62 49.67
N ARG A 712 -4.73 -47.44 50.00
CA ARG A 712 -3.76 -47.85 48.97
C ARG A 712 -4.42 -48.96 48.13
N GLY A 713 -5.22 -48.57 47.13
CA GLY A 713 -5.87 -49.53 46.23
C GLY A 713 -6.88 -48.89 45.28
N GLU A 714 -6.73 -49.20 43.99
CA GLU A 714 -7.83 -49.25 43.01
C GLU A 714 -8.67 -47.99 42.74
N GLY A 715 -7.97 -46.88 42.49
CA GLY A 715 -8.54 -45.65 41.88
C GLY A 715 -7.90 -45.27 40.54
N ALA A 716 -7.25 -46.21 39.86
CA ALA A 716 -6.50 -45.94 38.62
C ALA A 716 -7.45 -45.68 37.43
N TYR A 717 -7.91 -44.44 37.28
CA TYR A 717 -8.59 -43.98 36.07
C TYR A 717 -7.67 -44.21 34.87
N ALA A 718 -7.99 -45.25 34.10
CA ALA A 718 -7.15 -45.74 33.03
C ALA A 718 -7.03 -44.71 31.91
N PHE A 719 -5.95 -43.92 31.93
CA PHE A 719 -5.54 -43.02 30.86
C PHE A 719 -5.08 -43.86 29.66
N ARG A 720 -6.04 -44.50 28.97
CA ARG A 720 -5.81 -45.28 27.75
C ARG A 720 -5.30 -44.30 26.69
N ARG A 721 -4.03 -44.46 26.30
CA ARG A 721 -3.46 -43.77 25.14
C ARG A 721 -4.34 -44.07 23.91
N ARG A 722 -4.88 -43.02 23.31
CA ARG A 722 -5.35 -42.94 21.93
C ARG A 722 -4.92 -41.58 21.40
#